data_AF-A0A9W7BV12-F1
#
_entry.id   AF-A0A9W7BV12-F1
#
_cell.length_a   1.000
_cell.length_b   1.000
_cell.length_c   1.000
_cell.angle_alpha   90.00
_cell.angle_beta   90.00
_cell.angle_gamma   90.00
#
_symmetry.space_group_name_H-M   'P 1'
#
loop_
_entity.id
_entity.type
_entity.pdbx_description
1 polymer ?
#
loop_
_entity_poly.entity_id
_entity_poly.type
_entity_poly.pdbx_seq_one_letter_code
_entity_poly.pdbx_strand_id
1 'polypeptide(L)'
;MLFLPYLFTLLLLTSSLPPSTGAASKSKSSHSKPTKIYEKCSKTLPKSLSSLSPTLCSASVDLSPSECAKTVTKRYPGLFEPEDVLIFCLLPSGKGPEPSAYECLKKIYKDKDLTSTAKSQICVNSSPDNPHHLCVKSLTPPKSYSKTYKSHFCASPTPSSITCANHFSKIFSEASTLDLCVSSLPGVISCGNHKSIKTSLPPSEISSLCKGSSSPSPVECYKVLPPALGDKRLELCVGGNENTGKCYEKIQGKVKRTLGDGRIVNICKGGGGEGTAACVNRAVGIEGELVETLCKGSEGSEPVECYKHSKSVAELKEDTERGELCRGAGNNFPVVCYKNAAAGMSKEGKILLCNRAETDLVHECSQAIERSYKVLAGNPDDKIVKEDTIVKVCNQVDNSGVVACFKEAGKGFKGEGLEQLCKNVEDEQEGKSRAECSRAGLEGGLDDIVVAKLCAGGVVTLGQEFVSAPVDCAMSAPYGFTGNDVLKLCEGAVSTGSSMCAKSVPNGFSNTQKAVLCSQATGAMPVSCLEVLENVRIEDAVNICKGATDLTVAHCVNSMSSGQQTVDYINFCRNVESVSKSLELVEVDYIGEMLAPGTEIFIKGRVKDQFGQVRLWDNATWVSAKIDVKGSNGATLSGGKVNVTKEGEVEFRKLNVDIEGNFTLKFYIDGGEGGGGMTGGEPAATLNLRIGQDPNEARLEGVCHGLFDNFHCYAGDEAFAGQTNKLESMSTIPFPTSLQYLPCLDILSEAGFFVNMDGLGDLKIRSHVKIEMMATGAGLITKEMNFWDRLGVPMGSSRASVKKAYFKKSLEWHPDRWVQHPHLRSKATTVFELVSEAYRGLSGCLDEEGDSNNMC
;
A
#
# COMPACT_ATOMS: atom_id res chain seq x y z
N MET A 1 49.67 58.66 -1.29
CA MET A 1 50.34 57.35 -1.22
C MET A 1 50.22 56.83 0.20
N LEU A 2 49.51 55.76 0.55
CA LEU A 2 48.21 55.20 0.15
C LEU A 2 47.92 54.12 1.23
N PHE A 3 46.81 54.28 1.98
CA PHE A 3 45.91 53.28 2.62
C PHE A 3 46.51 52.23 3.60
N LEU A 4 45.94 51.87 4.78
CA LEU A 4 44.56 51.94 5.31
C LEU A 4 44.56 51.58 6.83
N PRO A 5 43.79 52.26 7.69
CA PRO A 5 43.43 51.80 9.03
C PRO A 5 41.92 51.51 9.12
N TYR A 6 41.47 50.33 9.57
CA TYR A 6 40.09 50.09 10.04
C TYR A 6 40.01 48.74 10.76
N LEU A 7 39.75 48.72 12.07
CA LEU A 7 38.86 47.79 12.79
C LEU A 7 39.00 48.02 14.31
N PHE A 8 38.23 48.95 14.87
CA PHE A 8 38.02 49.05 16.32
C PHE A 8 36.77 49.87 16.64
N THR A 9 35.57 49.33 16.40
CA THR A 9 34.31 49.63 17.14
C THR A 9 33.11 48.90 16.55
N LEU A 10 32.44 48.04 17.34
CA LEU A 10 30.99 47.70 17.37
C LEU A 10 30.83 46.33 18.06
N LEU A 11 29.90 46.01 18.98
CA LEU A 11 29.01 46.76 19.87
C LEU A 11 28.39 45.70 20.80
N LEU A 12 28.31 46.02 22.09
CA LEU A 12 27.58 45.29 23.12
C LEU A 12 26.07 45.34 22.85
N LEU A 13 25.37 44.20 22.81
CA LEU A 13 23.93 44.09 23.09
C LEU A 13 23.63 42.68 23.65
N THR A 14 23.46 42.56 24.96
CA THR A 14 22.88 41.38 25.60
C THR A 14 21.45 41.69 26.01
N SER A 15 20.48 40.99 25.40
CA SER A 15 19.07 41.00 25.80
C SER A 15 18.71 39.74 26.57
N SER A 16 18.07 39.96 27.71
CA SER A 16 17.47 39.04 28.69
C SER A 16 16.28 38.24 28.16
N LEU A 17 16.17 36.95 28.55
CA LEU A 17 14.91 36.17 28.58
C LEU A 17 14.88 35.21 29.80
N PRO A 18 13.68 34.79 30.28
CA PRO A 18 13.40 34.45 31.69
C PRO A 18 13.47 32.94 32.03
N PRO A 19 13.39 32.54 33.32
CA PRO A 19 13.60 31.16 33.74
C PRO A 19 12.33 30.31 33.65
N SER A 20 12.45 29.10 33.07
CA SER A 20 11.43 28.05 33.13
C SER A 20 11.64 27.14 34.34
N THR A 21 10.67 27.10 35.24
CA THR A 21 10.61 26.20 36.40
C THR A 21 10.19 24.78 35.99
N GLY A 22 11.09 23.80 36.11
CA GLY A 22 10.78 22.38 35.94
C GLY A 22 10.49 21.71 37.29
N ALA A 23 9.26 21.21 37.47
CA ALA A 23 8.86 20.39 38.61
C ALA A 23 9.14 18.90 38.32
N ALA A 24 9.91 18.26 39.20
CA ALA A 24 10.28 16.85 39.12
C ALA A 24 9.24 15.96 39.84
N SER A 25 8.66 14.99 39.13
CA SER A 25 7.86 13.91 39.72
C SER A 25 8.72 12.66 39.98
N LYS A 26 8.80 12.26 41.26
CA LYS A 26 9.41 10.99 41.70
C LYS A 26 8.46 9.82 41.42
N SER A 27 8.91 8.78 40.73
CA SER A 27 8.29 7.45 40.78
C SER A 27 9.26 6.45 41.43
N LYS A 28 8.73 5.70 42.40
CA LYS A 28 9.43 4.65 43.17
C LYS A 28 9.40 3.35 42.37
N SER A 29 10.54 2.70 42.23
CA SER A 29 10.67 1.32 41.76
C SER A 29 11.36 0.50 42.85
N SER A 30 10.66 -0.50 43.38
CA SER A 30 11.07 -1.35 44.48
C SER A 30 11.83 -2.59 44.00
N HIS A 31 12.91 -2.89 44.72
CA HIS A 31 13.70 -4.12 44.67
C HIS A 31 12.89 -5.41 44.93
N SER A 32 13.28 -6.50 44.26
CA SER A 32 13.49 -7.80 44.93
C SER A 32 14.50 -8.67 44.19
N LYS A 33 15.43 -9.25 44.96
CA LYS A 33 16.51 -10.16 44.57
C LYS A 33 16.03 -11.60 44.33
N PRO A 34 16.86 -12.47 43.70
CA PRO A 34 16.51 -13.84 43.34
C PRO A 34 16.94 -14.88 44.38
N THR A 35 16.28 -16.03 44.39
CA THR A 35 16.66 -17.22 45.19
C THR A 35 16.76 -18.46 44.28
N LYS A 36 17.87 -19.19 44.41
CA LYS A 36 18.10 -20.54 43.88
C LYS A 36 17.38 -21.59 44.73
N ILE A 37 17.03 -22.76 44.16
CA ILE A 37 17.11 -24.11 44.78
C ILE A 37 17.00 -25.18 43.66
N TYR A 38 17.77 -26.27 43.83
CA TYR A 38 17.91 -27.45 42.97
C TYR A 38 17.05 -28.64 43.49
N GLU A 39 16.87 -29.65 42.62
CA GLU A 39 16.59 -31.08 42.88
C GLU A 39 15.13 -31.58 43.09
N LYS A 40 14.59 -32.44 42.19
CA LYS A 40 14.65 -33.94 42.24
C LYS A 40 13.64 -34.61 41.28
N CYS A 41 14.06 -35.74 40.66
CA CYS A 41 13.29 -36.60 39.74
C CYS A 41 12.11 -37.36 40.39
N SER A 42 10.99 -37.52 39.67
CA SER A 42 10.35 -38.85 39.45
C SER A 42 9.22 -38.85 38.40
N LYS A 43 9.36 -39.73 37.41
CA LYS A 43 8.37 -40.61 36.74
C LYS A 43 6.91 -40.11 36.57
N THR A 44 6.50 -39.87 35.32
CA THR A 44 5.33 -40.51 34.67
C THR A 44 5.26 -40.15 33.18
N LEU A 45 5.13 -41.16 32.31
CA LEU A 45 4.83 -41.01 30.89
C LEU A 45 3.31 -40.92 30.69
N PRO A 46 2.77 -39.98 29.90
CA PRO A 46 1.40 -40.07 29.40
C PRO A 46 1.34 -40.73 28.01
N LYS A 47 0.35 -41.61 27.87
CA LYS A 47 -0.05 -42.33 26.66
C LYS A 47 -0.83 -41.40 25.71
N SER A 48 -0.17 -40.64 24.83
CA SER A 48 -0.76 -40.23 23.53
C SER A 48 0.30 -39.61 22.61
N LEU A 49 0.29 -40.03 21.34
CA LEU A 49 1.33 -39.80 20.34
C LEU A 49 1.02 -38.60 19.41
N SER A 50 0.41 -37.54 19.93
CA SER A 50 -0.01 -36.37 19.13
C SER A 50 0.65 -35.04 19.53
N SER A 51 1.72 -35.04 20.34
CA SER A 51 2.38 -33.80 20.80
C SER A 51 3.92 -33.79 20.76
N LEU A 52 4.55 -34.62 19.92
CA LEU A 52 5.98 -34.47 19.62
C LEU A 52 6.18 -33.46 18.47
N SER A 53 6.32 -32.19 18.86
CA SER A 53 6.80 -31.06 18.04
C SER A 53 8.31 -31.23 17.73
N PRO A 54 8.86 -30.64 16.64
CA PRO A 54 10.26 -30.78 16.24
C PRO A 54 11.21 -29.97 17.14
N THR A 55 11.39 -30.42 18.38
CA THR A 55 12.34 -29.82 19.36
C THR A 55 13.53 -30.72 19.65
N LEU A 56 13.61 -31.91 19.06
CA LEU A 56 14.72 -32.85 19.28
C LEU A 56 16.01 -32.50 18.51
N CYS A 57 15.94 -31.73 17.41
CA CYS A 57 17.12 -31.34 16.63
C CYS A 57 17.63 -29.91 16.93
N SER A 58 16.85 -29.04 17.61
CA SER A 58 17.24 -27.64 17.84
C SER A 58 18.25 -27.43 18.98
N ALA A 59 18.55 -28.48 19.76
CA ALA A 59 19.48 -28.41 20.90
C ALA A 59 20.93 -28.81 20.57
N SER A 60 21.24 -29.16 19.32
CA SER A 60 22.58 -29.56 18.87
C SER A 60 22.98 -28.69 17.68
N VAL A 61 23.96 -27.80 17.88
CA VAL A 61 24.28 -26.71 16.95
C VAL A 61 24.97 -27.17 15.65
N ASP A 62 25.33 -28.46 15.50
CA ASP A 62 26.23 -28.92 14.43
C ASP A 62 25.76 -30.13 13.57
N LEU A 63 24.47 -30.51 13.55
CA LEU A 63 24.01 -31.67 12.75
C LEU A 63 23.20 -31.29 11.50
N SER A 64 23.53 -31.91 10.36
CA SER A 64 22.71 -31.82 9.13
C SER A 64 21.35 -32.54 9.29
N PRO A 65 20.30 -32.18 8.53
CA PRO A 65 18.99 -32.84 8.63
C PRO A 65 19.05 -34.36 8.44
N SER A 66 19.90 -34.83 7.51
CA SER A 66 20.09 -36.27 7.25
C SER A 66 20.81 -37.00 8.39
N GLU A 67 21.71 -36.33 9.12
CA GLU A 67 22.38 -36.86 10.31
C GLU A 67 21.48 -36.84 11.55
N CYS A 68 20.63 -35.81 11.70
CA CYS A 68 19.63 -35.80 12.77
C CYS A 68 18.64 -36.96 12.57
N ALA A 69 18.12 -37.14 11.35
CA ALA A 69 17.20 -38.24 11.02
C ALA A 69 17.82 -39.62 11.29
N LYS A 70 19.08 -39.84 10.91
CA LYS A 70 19.83 -41.08 11.22
C LYS A 70 20.03 -41.29 12.72
N THR A 71 20.31 -40.23 13.47
CA THR A 71 20.54 -40.30 14.91
C THR A 71 19.24 -40.64 15.65
N VAL A 72 18.11 -40.05 15.23
CA VAL A 72 16.79 -40.33 15.80
C VAL A 72 16.32 -41.75 15.49
N THR A 73 16.44 -42.20 14.24
CA THR A 73 16.07 -43.58 13.84
C THR A 73 16.97 -44.65 14.47
N LYS A 74 18.26 -44.36 14.68
CA LYS A 74 19.17 -45.25 15.41
C LYS A 74 18.86 -45.31 16.91
N ARG A 75 18.40 -44.21 17.50
CA ARG A 75 18.09 -44.11 18.94
C ARG A 75 16.72 -44.69 19.30
N TYR A 76 15.80 -44.75 18.34
CA TYR A 76 14.44 -45.31 18.51
C TYR A 76 14.05 -46.24 17.35
N PRO A 77 14.67 -47.42 17.22
CA PRO A 77 14.37 -48.35 16.14
C PRO A 77 12.92 -48.88 16.24
N GLY A 78 12.15 -48.72 15.16
CA GLY A 78 10.77 -49.21 15.03
C GLY A 78 9.65 -48.23 15.40
N LEU A 79 9.98 -46.97 15.75
CA LEU A 79 8.99 -45.97 16.17
C LEU A 79 8.51 -45.04 15.04
N PHE A 80 9.18 -45.05 13.89
CA PHE A 80 8.92 -44.13 12.77
C PHE A 80 8.81 -44.93 11.47
N GLU A 81 7.73 -44.71 10.72
CA GLU A 81 7.58 -45.24 9.37
C GLU A 81 8.37 -44.38 8.37
N PRO A 82 8.71 -44.88 7.16
CA PRO A 82 9.48 -44.10 6.18
C PRO A 82 8.87 -42.75 5.77
N GLU A 83 7.56 -42.61 5.92
CA GLU A 83 6.80 -41.40 5.63
C GLU A 83 7.02 -40.30 6.68
N ASP A 84 7.27 -40.66 7.94
CA ASP A 84 7.58 -39.72 9.03
C ASP A 84 8.99 -39.12 8.86
N VAL A 85 9.91 -39.87 8.26
CA VAL A 85 11.28 -39.44 7.97
C VAL A 85 11.32 -38.40 6.84
N LEU A 86 10.32 -38.41 5.96
CA LEU A 86 10.17 -37.46 4.84
C LEU A 86 10.07 -36.01 5.32
N ILE A 87 9.39 -35.79 6.45
CA ILE A 87 9.15 -34.47 7.04
C ILE A 87 10.48 -33.80 7.43
N PHE A 88 11.45 -34.56 7.94
CA PHE A 88 12.77 -34.03 8.29
C PHE A 88 13.60 -33.61 7.07
N CYS A 89 13.46 -34.31 5.94
CA CYS A 89 14.14 -33.99 4.69
C CYS A 89 13.51 -32.82 3.91
N LEU A 90 12.34 -32.33 4.33
CA LEU A 90 11.60 -31.24 3.67
C LEU A 90 11.70 -29.89 4.39
N LEU A 91 12.35 -29.82 5.55
CA LEU A 91 12.54 -28.56 6.29
C LEU A 91 13.68 -27.72 5.69
N PRO A 92 13.46 -26.42 5.41
CA PRO A 92 14.53 -25.55 4.91
C PRO A 92 15.55 -25.27 6.01
N SER A 93 16.80 -25.68 5.80
CA SER A 93 17.91 -25.32 6.70
C SER A 93 18.64 -24.09 6.16
N GLY A 94 18.80 -23.07 7.01
CA GLY A 94 19.31 -21.74 6.63
C GLY A 94 20.79 -21.65 6.27
N LYS A 95 21.50 -22.75 5.96
CA LYS A 95 22.91 -22.71 5.56
C LYS A 95 23.26 -23.78 4.51
N GLY A 96 23.54 -23.32 3.29
CA GLY A 96 24.24 -24.06 2.22
C GLY A 96 23.34 -24.94 1.31
N PRO A 97 23.70 -25.13 0.02
CA PRO A 97 22.93 -25.98 -0.88
C PRO A 97 23.27 -27.45 -0.62
N GLU A 98 22.42 -28.17 0.12
CA GLU A 98 22.38 -29.64 0.09
C GLU A 98 21.28 -30.14 -0.87
N PRO A 99 21.44 -31.36 -1.42
CA PRO A 99 20.67 -31.82 -2.58
C PRO A 99 19.22 -32.12 -2.24
N SER A 100 18.36 -32.13 -3.26
CA SER A 100 16.91 -32.39 -3.20
C SER A 100 16.49 -33.45 -2.16
N ALA A 101 15.29 -33.33 -1.59
CA ALA A 101 14.73 -34.25 -0.60
C ALA A 101 14.91 -35.75 -0.95
N TYR A 102 14.99 -36.06 -2.25
CA TYR A 102 15.31 -37.38 -2.79
C TYR A 102 16.71 -37.89 -2.39
N GLU A 103 17.76 -37.08 -2.45
CA GLU A 103 19.13 -37.46 -2.05
C GLU A 103 19.25 -37.59 -0.52
N CYS A 104 18.50 -36.80 0.25
CA CYS A 104 18.38 -36.96 1.71
C CYS A 104 17.83 -38.37 2.06
N LEU A 105 16.75 -38.78 1.41
CA LEU A 105 16.14 -40.11 1.62
C LEU A 105 17.05 -41.25 1.15
N LYS A 106 17.72 -41.08 0.01
CA LYS A 106 18.67 -42.05 -0.53
C LYS A 106 19.85 -42.29 0.43
N LYS A 107 20.37 -41.24 1.07
CA LYS A 107 21.41 -41.33 2.11
C LYS A 107 20.93 -42.05 3.37
N ILE A 108 19.64 -42.03 3.69
CA ILE A 108 19.04 -42.67 4.88
C ILE A 108 18.78 -44.15 4.63
N TYR A 109 18.25 -44.50 3.45
CA TYR A 109 17.74 -45.86 3.19
C TYR A 109 18.67 -46.77 2.39
N LYS A 110 19.92 -46.35 2.09
CA LYS A 110 21.01 -47.10 1.43
C LYS A 110 20.61 -48.52 0.94
N ASP A 111 20.13 -48.54 -0.30
CA ASP A 111 19.80 -49.74 -1.12
C ASP A 111 18.47 -50.48 -0.83
N LYS A 112 17.47 -49.83 -0.21
CA LYS A 112 16.07 -50.33 -0.24
C LYS A 112 15.21 -49.57 -1.26
N ASP A 113 14.51 -50.32 -2.11
CA ASP A 113 13.58 -49.79 -3.12
C ASP A 113 12.43 -49.02 -2.43
N LEU A 114 12.35 -47.71 -2.66
CA LEU A 114 11.24 -46.87 -2.19
C LEU A 114 9.93 -47.32 -2.86
N THR A 115 8.88 -47.49 -2.05
CA THR A 115 7.54 -47.89 -2.52
C THR A 115 6.96 -46.88 -3.53
N SER A 116 6.06 -47.33 -4.41
CA SER A 116 5.41 -46.47 -5.42
C SER A 116 4.63 -45.31 -4.80
N THR A 117 4.11 -45.49 -3.58
CA THR A 117 3.40 -44.46 -2.78
C THR A 117 4.31 -43.31 -2.34
N ALA A 118 5.55 -43.61 -1.92
CA ALA A 118 6.52 -42.57 -1.56
C ALA A 118 6.98 -41.78 -2.80
N LYS A 119 7.09 -42.44 -3.96
CA LYS A 119 7.45 -41.80 -5.23
C LYS A 119 6.37 -40.84 -5.75
N SER A 120 5.08 -41.12 -5.53
CA SER A 120 3.98 -40.26 -5.99
C SER A 120 3.77 -39.02 -5.13
N GLN A 121 3.97 -39.08 -3.82
CA GLN A 121 3.89 -37.91 -2.94
C GLN A 121 4.98 -36.86 -3.22
N ILE A 122 6.14 -37.29 -3.76
CA ILE A 122 7.24 -36.38 -4.13
C ILE A 122 6.86 -35.44 -5.29
N CYS A 123 6.02 -35.85 -6.25
CA CYS A 123 5.62 -34.98 -7.38
C CYS A 123 4.40 -34.08 -7.07
N VAL A 124 3.74 -34.20 -5.90
CA VAL A 124 2.55 -33.40 -5.54
C VAL A 124 2.90 -32.12 -4.77
N ASN A 125 4.08 -32.04 -4.14
CA ASN A 125 4.42 -30.95 -3.19
C ASN A 125 5.58 -30.04 -3.62
N SER A 126 5.91 -29.94 -4.90
CA SER A 126 6.92 -28.98 -5.39
C SER A 126 6.32 -27.58 -5.57
N SER A 127 6.97 -26.57 -4.99
CA SER A 127 6.63 -25.14 -5.10
C SER A 127 6.51 -24.67 -6.57
N PRO A 128 5.60 -23.73 -6.91
CA PRO A 128 5.37 -23.25 -8.27
C PRO A 128 6.58 -22.59 -8.97
N ASP A 129 7.64 -22.22 -8.24
CA ASP A 129 8.71 -21.37 -8.79
C ASP A 129 9.87 -22.10 -9.50
N ASN A 130 9.85 -23.44 -9.64
CA ASN A 130 10.91 -24.12 -10.40
C ASN A 130 10.54 -25.53 -10.94
N PRO A 131 10.05 -25.68 -12.18
CA PRO A 131 9.70 -26.99 -12.72
C PRO A 131 10.92 -27.65 -13.40
N HIS A 132 11.56 -28.61 -12.72
CA HIS A 132 12.54 -29.49 -13.40
C HIS A 132 11.86 -30.64 -14.15
N HIS A 133 12.30 -30.77 -15.41
CA HIS A 133 11.84 -31.63 -16.50
C HIS A 133 11.97 -33.17 -16.28
N LEU A 134 12.04 -33.67 -15.04
CA LEU A 134 12.46 -35.05 -14.74
C LEU A 134 11.37 -36.01 -14.26
N CYS A 135 10.15 -35.57 -13.89
CA CYS A 135 9.10 -36.51 -13.43
C CYS A 135 8.44 -37.33 -14.58
N VAL A 136 8.64 -36.97 -15.86
CA VAL A 136 7.89 -37.57 -17.00
C VAL A 136 8.68 -38.65 -17.78
N LYS A 137 10.00 -38.83 -17.58
CA LYS A 137 10.77 -39.81 -18.37
C LYS A 137 10.92 -41.22 -17.75
N SER A 138 10.49 -41.43 -16.51
CA SER A 138 10.76 -42.69 -15.78
C SER A 138 9.52 -43.50 -15.36
N LEU A 139 8.33 -43.17 -15.88
CA LEU A 139 7.11 -43.96 -15.66
C LEU A 139 6.67 -44.67 -16.94
N THR A 140 7.21 -45.87 -17.20
CA THR A 140 6.58 -46.82 -18.11
C THR A 140 5.39 -47.48 -17.39
N PRO A 141 4.18 -47.54 -17.99
CA PRO A 141 3.01 -48.08 -17.28
C PRO A 141 2.95 -49.61 -17.37
N PRO A 142 2.69 -50.33 -16.26
CA PRO A 142 2.23 -51.71 -16.33
C PRO A 142 0.74 -51.79 -16.74
N LYS A 143 0.39 -52.85 -17.46
CA LYS A 143 -0.87 -53.07 -18.21
C LYS A 143 -2.17 -53.22 -17.39
N SER A 144 -2.23 -52.87 -16.12
CA SER A 144 -3.48 -53.01 -15.35
C SER A 144 -3.64 -51.98 -14.25
N TYR A 145 -4.49 -50.98 -14.48
CA TYR A 145 -5.15 -50.24 -13.42
C TYR A 145 -6.66 -50.53 -13.45
N SER A 146 -7.24 -50.75 -12.27
CA SER A 146 -8.68 -50.97 -12.11
C SER A 146 -9.48 -49.66 -12.17
N LYS A 147 -10.79 -49.76 -12.47
CA LYS A 147 -11.73 -48.66 -12.73
C LYS A 147 -11.84 -47.59 -11.64
N THR A 148 -11.35 -47.84 -10.42
CA THR A 148 -11.56 -46.97 -9.25
C THR A 148 -10.57 -45.80 -9.12
N TYR A 149 -9.52 -45.75 -9.93
CA TYR A 149 -8.41 -44.77 -9.79
C TYR A 149 -8.47 -43.55 -10.72
N LYS A 150 -9.56 -43.33 -11.46
CA LYS A 150 -9.64 -42.32 -12.54
C LYS A 150 -9.95 -40.87 -12.10
N SER A 151 -10.20 -40.59 -10.83
CA SER A 151 -10.76 -39.29 -10.38
C SER A 151 -9.79 -38.29 -9.73
N HIS A 152 -8.48 -38.55 -9.67
CA HIS A 152 -7.56 -37.72 -8.86
C HIS A 152 -6.51 -36.89 -9.62
N PHE A 153 -6.59 -36.77 -10.96
CA PHE A 153 -5.45 -36.25 -11.73
C PHE A 153 -5.48 -34.79 -12.19
N CYS A 154 -6.48 -33.97 -11.83
CA CYS A 154 -6.50 -32.55 -12.21
C CYS A 154 -7.08 -31.69 -11.08
N ALA A 155 -6.19 -31.05 -10.30
CA ALA A 155 -6.58 -30.07 -9.29
C ALA A 155 -5.57 -28.90 -9.28
N SER A 156 -5.62 -28.03 -10.29
CA SER A 156 -5.31 -26.59 -10.20
C SER A 156 -5.48 -25.91 -11.57
N PRO A 157 -6.06 -24.70 -11.67
CA PRO A 157 -6.17 -23.98 -12.94
C PRO A 157 -4.90 -23.14 -13.16
N THR A 158 -3.91 -23.69 -13.84
CA THR A 158 -2.82 -22.92 -14.46
C THR A 158 -2.89 -23.07 -15.99
N PRO A 159 -2.28 -22.18 -16.79
CA PRO A 159 -2.28 -22.27 -18.26
C PRO A 159 -1.78 -23.63 -18.80
N SER A 160 -1.00 -24.39 -18.01
CA SER A 160 -0.58 -25.76 -18.32
C SER A 160 -1.70 -26.82 -18.29
N SER A 161 -2.87 -26.52 -17.71
CA SER A 161 -4.02 -27.43 -17.64
C SER A 161 -4.70 -27.63 -19.01
N ILE A 162 -4.65 -26.63 -19.89
CA ILE A 162 -5.14 -26.72 -21.29
C ILE A 162 -4.25 -27.66 -22.10
N THR A 163 -2.94 -27.64 -21.86
CA THR A 163 -1.98 -28.59 -22.47
C THR A 163 -2.21 -30.02 -21.98
N CYS A 164 -2.59 -30.19 -20.70
CA CYS A 164 -2.96 -31.48 -20.13
C CYS A 164 -4.25 -32.04 -20.75
N ALA A 165 -5.30 -31.22 -20.88
CA ALA A 165 -6.56 -31.61 -21.51
C ALA A 165 -6.39 -31.98 -22.99
N ASN A 166 -5.58 -31.24 -23.73
CA ASN A 166 -5.25 -31.53 -25.13
C ASN A 166 -4.41 -32.82 -25.32
N HIS A 167 -3.70 -33.25 -24.27
CA HIS A 167 -2.95 -34.51 -24.30
C HIS A 167 -3.86 -35.71 -24.00
N PHE A 168 -4.91 -35.54 -23.19
CA PHE A 168 -5.85 -36.60 -22.83
C PHE A 168 -7.00 -36.81 -23.84
N SER A 169 -7.37 -35.79 -24.63
CA SER A 169 -8.35 -35.93 -25.72
C SER A 169 -7.92 -36.91 -26.81
N LYS A 170 -6.62 -37.23 -26.90
CA LYS A 170 -6.10 -38.28 -27.78
C LYS A 170 -6.28 -39.71 -27.25
N ILE A 171 -6.72 -39.87 -26.00
CA ILE A 171 -6.71 -41.16 -25.29
C ILE A 171 -8.14 -41.66 -24.94
N PHE A 172 -9.15 -40.78 -24.88
CA PHE A 172 -10.53 -41.12 -24.51
C PHE A 172 -11.56 -40.56 -25.50
N SER A 173 -12.75 -41.17 -25.56
CA SER A 173 -13.86 -40.69 -26.43
C SER A 173 -14.50 -39.39 -25.90
N GLU A 174 -15.03 -38.57 -26.81
CA GLU A 174 -15.65 -37.26 -26.49
C GLU A 174 -16.73 -37.35 -25.39
N ALA A 175 -17.60 -38.37 -25.44
CA ALA A 175 -18.67 -38.56 -24.45
C ALA A 175 -18.16 -38.83 -23.03
N SER A 176 -17.02 -39.53 -22.87
CA SER A 176 -16.42 -39.79 -21.55
C SER A 176 -15.68 -38.56 -21.01
N THR A 177 -15.19 -37.72 -21.92
CA THR A 177 -14.45 -36.49 -21.59
C THR A 177 -15.40 -35.40 -21.11
N LEU A 178 -16.62 -35.34 -21.67
CA LEU A 178 -17.65 -34.38 -21.26
C LEU A 178 -18.16 -34.66 -19.82
N ASP A 179 -18.43 -35.92 -19.47
CA ASP A 179 -18.87 -36.29 -18.11
C ASP A 179 -17.78 -36.09 -17.03
N LEU A 180 -16.50 -36.28 -17.40
CA LEU A 180 -15.34 -36.01 -16.53
C LEU A 180 -15.08 -34.50 -16.32
N CYS A 181 -15.39 -33.67 -17.32
CA CYS A 181 -15.25 -32.22 -17.22
C CYS A 181 -16.40 -31.55 -16.45
N VAL A 182 -17.63 -32.05 -16.56
CA VAL A 182 -18.78 -31.49 -15.83
C VAL A 182 -18.68 -31.78 -14.32
N SER A 183 -18.05 -32.88 -13.93
CA SER A 183 -17.87 -33.28 -12.53
C SER A 183 -16.62 -32.69 -11.84
N SER A 184 -15.76 -31.98 -12.58
CA SER A 184 -14.55 -31.31 -12.07
C SER A 184 -14.70 -29.80 -11.86
N LEU A 185 -15.91 -29.25 -12.03
CA LEU A 185 -16.22 -27.89 -11.62
C LEU A 185 -16.23 -27.80 -10.07
N PRO A 186 -15.43 -26.91 -9.44
CA PRO A 186 -15.30 -26.82 -7.98
C PRO A 186 -16.64 -26.74 -7.23
N GLY A 187 -17.67 -26.14 -7.84
CA GLY A 187 -18.98 -25.96 -7.21
C GLY A 187 -19.83 -27.22 -7.06
N VAL A 188 -19.79 -28.13 -8.04
CA VAL A 188 -20.60 -29.37 -8.02
C VAL A 188 -20.11 -30.31 -6.91
N ILE A 189 -18.79 -30.35 -6.67
CA ILE A 189 -18.17 -31.19 -5.64
C ILE A 189 -18.54 -30.71 -4.23
N SER A 190 -18.60 -29.40 -3.99
CA SER A 190 -18.97 -28.86 -2.67
C SER A 190 -20.45 -29.11 -2.33
N CYS A 191 -21.34 -28.94 -3.32
CA CYS A 191 -22.78 -29.13 -3.12
C CYS A 191 -23.17 -30.62 -3.01
N GLY A 192 -22.55 -31.52 -3.79
CA GLY A 192 -22.86 -32.95 -3.80
C GLY A 192 -22.28 -33.78 -2.64
N ASN A 193 -21.26 -33.29 -1.95
CA ASN A 193 -20.61 -34.02 -0.85
C ASN A 193 -21.31 -33.91 0.51
N HIS A 194 -22.43 -33.20 0.60
CA HIS A 194 -23.18 -33.09 1.85
C HIS A 194 -23.77 -34.45 2.26
N LYS A 195 -23.30 -35.01 3.38
CA LYS A 195 -23.60 -36.38 3.86
C LYS A 195 -25.09 -36.73 3.93
N SER A 196 -25.96 -35.73 4.13
CA SER A 196 -27.40 -35.92 4.28
C SER A 196 -28.17 -36.14 2.97
N ILE A 197 -27.59 -35.85 1.79
CA ILE A 197 -28.33 -35.87 0.51
C ILE A 197 -28.31 -37.26 -0.13
N LYS A 198 -27.22 -38.02 0.07
CA LYS A 198 -26.96 -39.29 -0.64
C LYS A 198 -28.04 -40.36 -0.44
N THR A 199 -28.97 -40.18 0.49
CA THR A 199 -30.05 -41.12 0.80
C THR A 199 -31.45 -40.67 0.36
N SER A 200 -31.66 -39.43 -0.13
CA SER A 200 -33.01 -38.88 -0.32
C SER A 200 -33.35 -38.33 -1.72
N LEU A 201 -32.38 -38.10 -2.60
CA LEU A 201 -32.62 -37.64 -3.97
C LEU A 201 -31.89 -38.50 -5.00
N PRO A 202 -32.49 -38.76 -6.17
CA PRO A 202 -31.80 -39.40 -7.27
C PRO A 202 -30.62 -38.51 -7.74
N PRO A 203 -29.48 -39.09 -8.15
CA PRO A 203 -28.29 -38.32 -8.55
C PRO A 203 -28.54 -37.26 -9.64
N SER A 204 -29.51 -37.48 -10.54
CA SER A 204 -29.90 -36.53 -11.59
C SER A 204 -30.51 -35.24 -11.03
N GLU A 205 -31.28 -35.32 -9.96
CA GLU A 205 -31.89 -34.15 -9.30
C GLU A 205 -30.84 -33.38 -8.50
N ILE A 206 -29.90 -34.06 -7.85
CA ILE A 206 -28.77 -33.43 -7.14
C ILE A 206 -27.92 -32.62 -8.13
N SER A 207 -27.60 -33.20 -9.29
CA SER A 207 -26.85 -32.52 -10.35
C SER A 207 -27.57 -31.27 -10.84
N SER A 208 -28.89 -31.36 -11.02
CA SER A 208 -29.73 -30.23 -11.44
C SER A 208 -29.79 -29.13 -10.37
N LEU A 209 -29.98 -29.51 -9.10
CA LEU A 209 -30.06 -28.59 -7.96
C LEU A 209 -28.76 -27.81 -7.74
N CYS A 210 -27.63 -28.48 -7.91
CA CYS A 210 -26.29 -27.92 -7.66
C CYS A 210 -25.67 -27.24 -8.88
N LYS A 211 -26.35 -27.22 -10.04
CA LYS A 211 -25.79 -26.68 -11.28
C LYS A 211 -25.49 -25.18 -11.13
N GLY A 212 -24.21 -24.82 -11.20
CA GLY A 212 -23.73 -23.43 -11.12
C GLY A 212 -23.56 -22.88 -9.70
N SER A 213 -23.83 -23.66 -8.64
CA SER A 213 -23.61 -23.23 -7.26
C SER A 213 -22.22 -23.61 -6.77
N SER A 214 -21.52 -22.69 -6.11
CA SER A 214 -20.29 -22.96 -5.36
C SER A 214 -20.53 -23.35 -3.90
N SER A 215 -21.76 -23.23 -3.40
CA SER A 215 -22.12 -23.45 -2.00
C SER A 215 -23.13 -24.61 -1.83
N PRO A 216 -23.25 -25.19 -0.62
CA PRO A 216 -24.29 -26.17 -0.29
C PRO A 216 -25.70 -25.53 -0.12
N SER A 217 -25.84 -24.22 -0.33
CA SER A 217 -27.07 -23.48 -0.04
C SER A 217 -28.32 -23.95 -0.81
N PRO A 218 -28.25 -24.40 -2.09
CA PRO A 218 -29.39 -24.99 -2.79
C PRO A 218 -29.98 -26.20 -2.09
N VAL A 219 -29.14 -26.97 -1.41
CA VAL A 219 -29.54 -28.19 -0.69
C VAL A 219 -30.29 -27.83 0.58
N GLU A 220 -29.79 -26.86 1.34
CA GLU A 220 -30.46 -26.40 2.56
C GLU A 220 -31.81 -25.77 2.24
N CYS A 221 -31.90 -25.01 1.13
CA CYS A 221 -33.19 -24.59 0.56
C CYS A 221 -34.12 -25.77 0.31
N TYR A 222 -33.65 -26.83 -0.36
CA TYR A 222 -34.49 -27.96 -0.73
C TYR A 222 -35.06 -28.67 0.51
N LYS A 223 -34.26 -28.79 1.58
CA LYS A 223 -34.64 -29.49 2.82
C LYS A 223 -35.77 -28.81 3.58
N VAL A 224 -35.79 -27.48 3.64
CA VAL A 224 -36.82 -26.74 4.41
C VAL A 224 -38.18 -26.72 3.69
N LEU A 225 -38.23 -27.06 2.39
CA LEU A 225 -39.46 -27.06 1.62
C LEU A 225 -40.32 -28.32 1.85
N PRO A 226 -41.67 -28.18 1.95
CA PRO A 226 -42.55 -29.32 2.14
C PRO A 226 -42.54 -30.26 0.93
N PRO A 227 -42.55 -31.59 1.13
CA PRO A 227 -42.57 -32.58 0.03
C PRO A 227 -43.73 -32.41 -0.96
N ALA A 228 -44.87 -31.86 -0.50
CA ALA A 228 -46.06 -31.62 -1.33
C ALA A 228 -45.85 -30.69 -2.53
N LEU A 229 -44.76 -29.91 -2.56
CA LEU A 229 -44.39 -29.06 -3.69
C LEU A 229 -43.93 -29.85 -4.94
N GLY A 230 -43.53 -31.12 -4.79
CA GLY A 230 -42.99 -31.92 -5.89
C GLY A 230 -41.81 -31.24 -6.60
N ASP A 231 -41.81 -31.26 -7.93
CA ASP A 231 -40.73 -30.71 -8.79
C ASP A 231 -40.49 -29.21 -8.58
N LYS A 232 -41.48 -28.48 -8.07
CA LYS A 232 -41.34 -27.04 -7.77
C LYS A 232 -40.32 -26.76 -6.66
N ARG A 233 -39.99 -27.76 -5.82
CA ARG A 233 -38.89 -27.64 -4.85
C ARG A 233 -37.55 -27.47 -5.56
N LEU A 234 -37.34 -28.26 -6.61
CA LEU A 234 -36.13 -28.17 -7.43
C LEU A 234 -36.08 -26.82 -8.13
N GLU A 235 -37.20 -26.41 -8.74
CA GLU A 235 -37.30 -25.12 -9.42
C GLU A 235 -36.98 -23.93 -8.51
N LEU A 236 -37.47 -23.94 -7.27
CA LEU A 236 -37.25 -22.86 -6.30
C LEU A 236 -35.80 -22.79 -5.83
N CYS A 237 -35.14 -23.94 -5.65
CA CYS A 237 -33.84 -24.02 -4.99
C CYS A 237 -32.64 -24.04 -5.96
N VAL A 238 -32.84 -24.18 -7.28
CA VAL A 238 -31.76 -24.01 -8.26
C VAL A 238 -31.23 -22.57 -8.21
N GLY A 239 -29.97 -22.42 -7.77
CA GLY A 239 -29.34 -21.11 -7.52
C GLY A 239 -29.83 -20.38 -6.25
N GLY A 240 -30.71 -21.01 -5.47
CA GLY A 240 -31.26 -20.45 -4.22
C GLY A 240 -30.41 -20.78 -3.00
N ASN A 241 -30.74 -20.14 -1.87
CA ASN A 241 -30.14 -20.42 -0.57
C ASN A 241 -31.20 -20.77 0.49
N GLU A 242 -30.79 -21.07 1.72
CA GLU A 242 -31.72 -21.43 2.80
C GLU A 242 -32.84 -20.39 2.99
N ASN A 243 -32.55 -19.10 2.79
CA ASN A 243 -33.54 -18.02 2.91
C ASN A 243 -34.63 -18.14 1.84
N THR A 244 -34.29 -18.59 0.63
CA THR A 244 -35.25 -18.90 -0.44
C THR A 244 -36.28 -19.93 0.00
N GLY A 245 -35.85 -20.97 0.73
CA GLY A 245 -36.75 -21.97 1.28
C GLY A 245 -37.61 -21.42 2.43
N LYS A 246 -37.01 -20.65 3.35
CA LYS A 246 -37.73 -19.96 4.44
C LYS A 246 -38.78 -18.97 3.93
N CYS A 247 -38.52 -18.29 2.82
CA CYS A 247 -39.49 -17.41 2.16
C CYS A 247 -40.79 -18.16 1.87
N TYR A 248 -40.71 -19.34 1.25
CA TYR A 248 -41.87 -20.15 0.92
C TYR A 248 -42.60 -20.66 2.18
N GLU A 249 -41.85 -21.13 3.18
CA GLU A 249 -42.39 -21.68 4.42
C GLU A 249 -43.18 -20.62 5.23
N LYS A 250 -42.68 -19.39 5.27
CA LYS A 250 -43.29 -18.28 6.02
C LYS A 250 -44.50 -17.66 5.33
N ILE A 251 -44.76 -17.96 4.06
CA ILE A 251 -45.98 -17.51 3.37
C ILE A 251 -47.14 -18.42 3.78
N GLN A 252 -48.08 -17.88 4.58
CA GLN A 252 -49.11 -18.66 5.26
C GLN A 252 -50.54 -18.18 4.97
N GLY A 253 -51.51 -19.04 5.29
CA GLY A 253 -52.91 -18.66 5.46
C GLY A 253 -53.66 -18.35 4.16
N LYS A 254 -54.33 -17.18 4.12
CA LYS A 254 -55.21 -16.78 3.01
C LYS A 254 -54.43 -16.47 1.73
N VAL A 255 -53.26 -15.84 1.85
CA VAL A 255 -52.45 -15.43 0.69
C VAL A 255 -51.96 -16.63 -0.11
N LYS A 256 -51.52 -17.69 0.58
CA LYS A 256 -51.10 -18.93 -0.07
C LYS A 256 -52.19 -19.56 -0.94
N ARG A 257 -53.45 -19.52 -0.47
CA ARG A 257 -54.60 -20.01 -1.23
C ARG A 257 -54.93 -19.16 -2.45
N THR A 258 -54.69 -17.84 -2.38
CA THR A 258 -54.96 -16.92 -3.48
C THR A 258 -53.90 -16.97 -4.57
N LEU A 259 -52.61 -17.03 -4.21
CA LEU A 259 -51.51 -17.01 -5.19
C LEU A 259 -51.24 -18.39 -5.82
N GLY A 260 -51.45 -19.46 -5.05
CA GLY A 260 -51.05 -20.81 -5.43
C GLY A 260 -49.53 -21.00 -5.42
N ASP A 261 -49.10 -22.26 -5.31
CA ASP A 261 -47.69 -22.59 -5.08
C ASP A 261 -46.76 -22.15 -6.23
N GLY A 262 -47.28 -22.09 -7.48
CA GLY A 262 -46.47 -21.67 -8.63
C GLY A 262 -46.02 -20.21 -8.54
N ARG A 263 -46.91 -19.28 -8.20
CA ARG A 263 -46.56 -17.85 -8.06
C ARG A 263 -45.66 -17.61 -6.85
N ILE A 264 -45.91 -18.32 -5.74
CA ILE A 264 -45.07 -18.21 -4.54
C ILE A 264 -43.64 -18.65 -4.85
N VAL A 265 -43.48 -19.73 -5.61
CA VAL A 265 -42.16 -20.18 -6.09
C VAL A 265 -41.49 -19.10 -6.94
N ASN A 266 -42.20 -18.49 -7.90
CA ASN A 266 -41.65 -17.40 -8.72
C ASN A 266 -41.24 -16.15 -7.91
N ILE A 267 -41.99 -15.85 -6.84
CA ILE A 267 -41.70 -14.71 -5.95
C ILE A 267 -40.45 -14.96 -5.11
N CYS A 268 -40.32 -16.16 -4.52
CA CYS A 268 -39.19 -16.48 -3.67
C CYS A 268 -37.91 -16.81 -4.45
N LYS A 269 -38.01 -17.21 -5.73
CA LYS A 269 -36.88 -17.57 -6.60
C LYS A 269 -35.92 -16.39 -6.82
N GLY A 270 -34.62 -16.63 -6.67
CA GLY A 270 -33.57 -15.61 -6.88
C GLY A 270 -33.13 -14.86 -5.63
N GLY A 271 -33.38 -15.39 -4.43
CA GLY A 271 -32.84 -14.85 -3.18
C GLY A 271 -33.87 -14.20 -2.23
N GLY A 272 -35.17 -14.46 -2.41
CA GLY A 272 -36.19 -13.97 -1.47
C GLY A 272 -35.95 -14.52 -0.06
N GLY A 273 -35.93 -13.63 0.93
CA GLY A 273 -35.77 -13.99 2.34
C GLY A 273 -37.05 -13.84 3.15
N GLU A 274 -36.90 -13.65 4.46
CA GLU A 274 -38.07 -13.41 5.34
C GLU A 274 -38.82 -12.13 4.98
N GLY A 275 -38.10 -11.12 4.46
CA GLY A 275 -38.66 -9.88 3.95
C GLY A 275 -39.65 -10.07 2.81
N THR A 276 -39.28 -10.90 1.83
CA THR A 276 -40.15 -11.26 0.70
C THR A 276 -41.43 -11.95 1.21
N ALA A 277 -41.31 -12.87 2.18
CA ALA A 277 -42.47 -13.49 2.79
C ALA A 277 -43.36 -12.49 3.55
N ALA A 278 -42.75 -11.53 4.27
CA ALA A 278 -43.47 -10.46 4.95
C ALA A 278 -44.24 -9.57 3.95
N CYS A 279 -43.61 -9.22 2.82
CA CYS A 279 -44.27 -8.50 1.72
C CYS A 279 -45.50 -9.24 1.20
N VAL A 280 -45.34 -10.52 0.84
CA VAL A 280 -46.43 -11.35 0.32
C VAL A 280 -47.57 -11.46 1.33
N ASN A 281 -47.26 -11.73 2.60
CA ASN A 281 -48.26 -11.81 3.66
C ASN A 281 -48.99 -10.48 3.91
N ARG A 282 -48.35 -9.34 3.61
CA ARG A 282 -48.95 -8.00 3.73
C ARG A 282 -49.81 -7.61 2.52
N ALA A 283 -49.64 -8.29 1.38
CA ALA A 283 -50.30 -8.03 0.10
C ALA A 283 -51.76 -8.57 0.01
N VAL A 284 -52.43 -8.74 1.15
CA VAL A 284 -53.82 -9.23 1.18
C VAL A 284 -54.73 -8.26 0.43
N GLY A 285 -55.46 -8.76 -0.58
CA GLY A 285 -56.37 -7.98 -1.41
C GLY A 285 -55.72 -7.29 -2.60
N ILE A 286 -54.45 -7.58 -2.90
CA ILE A 286 -53.76 -7.19 -4.13
C ILE A 286 -53.87 -8.34 -5.14
N GLU A 287 -54.03 -8.02 -6.42
CA GLU A 287 -54.08 -9.01 -7.50
C GLU A 287 -52.76 -9.79 -7.59
N GLY A 288 -52.84 -11.10 -7.82
CA GLY A 288 -51.70 -12.01 -7.67
C GLY A 288 -50.52 -11.73 -8.60
N GLU A 289 -50.74 -11.12 -9.77
CA GLU A 289 -49.65 -10.72 -10.67
C GLU A 289 -48.90 -9.50 -10.13
N LEU A 290 -49.63 -8.56 -9.55
CA LEU A 290 -49.04 -7.38 -8.94
C LEU A 290 -48.28 -7.70 -7.66
N VAL A 291 -48.72 -8.70 -6.88
CA VAL A 291 -47.95 -9.20 -5.73
C VAL A 291 -46.58 -9.72 -6.16
N GLU A 292 -46.51 -10.37 -7.34
CA GLU A 292 -45.24 -10.84 -7.88
C GLU A 292 -44.32 -9.67 -8.23
N THR A 293 -44.82 -8.66 -8.93
CA THR A 293 -44.04 -7.44 -9.26
C THR A 293 -43.54 -6.71 -8.02
N LEU A 294 -44.37 -6.56 -6.99
CA LEU A 294 -44.02 -5.81 -5.77
C LEU A 294 -43.04 -6.54 -4.86
N CYS A 295 -43.25 -7.85 -4.65
CA CYS A 295 -42.55 -8.58 -3.59
C CYS A 295 -41.32 -9.36 -4.06
N LYS A 296 -41.15 -9.57 -5.37
CA LYS A 296 -39.99 -10.33 -5.87
C LYS A 296 -38.69 -9.61 -5.56
N GLY A 297 -37.87 -10.23 -4.70
CA GLY A 297 -36.59 -9.69 -4.24
C GLY A 297 -36.71 -8.62 -3.15
N SER A 298 -37.86 -8.45 -2.50
CA SER A 298 -38.02 -7.45 -1.44
C SER A 298 -37.35 -7.88 -0.14
N GLU A 299 -36.72 -6.94 0.56
CA GLU A 299 -36.09 -7.15 1.88
C GLU A 299 -37.07 -6.95 3.05
N GLY A 300 -38.27 -6.42 2.78
CA GLY A 300 -39.32 -6.22 3.77
C GLY A 300 -40.69 -6.03 3.12
N SER A 301 -41.65 -5.52 3.89
CA SER A 301 -43.06 -5.36 3.49
C SER A 301 -43.40 -4.01 2.86
N GLU A 302 -42.40 -3.15 2.73
CA GLU A 302 -42.50 -1.75 2.34
C GLU A 302 -42.96 -1.55 0.88
N PRO A 303 -42.65 -2.41 -0.11
CA PRO A 303 -43.22 -2.28 -1.45
C PRO A 303 -44.75 -2.27 -1.46
N VAL A 304 -45.37 -3.08 -0.58
CA VAL A 304 -46.83 -3.15 -0.44
C VAL A 304 -47.39 -1.92 0.28
N GLU A 305 -46.68 -1.39 1.28
CA GLU A 305 -47.09 -0.15 1.93
C GLU A 305 -46.95 1.05 0.99
N CYS A 306 -45.88 1.11 0.20
CA CYS A 306 -45.70 2.08 -0.88
C CYS A 306 -46.87 1.99 -1.86
N TYR A 307 -47.21 0.78 -2.30
CA TYR A 307 -48.33 0.56 -3.23
C TYR A 307 -49.69 1.03 -2.65
N LYS A 308 -49.93 0.83 -1.36
CA LYS A 308 -51.15 1.36 -0.71
C LYS A 308 -51.14 2.89 -0.67
N HIS A 309 -49.99 3.51 -0.41
CA HIS A 309 -49.84 4.97 -0.41
C HIS A 309 -49.98 5.56 -1.81
N SER A 310 -49.54 4.86 -2.86
CA SER A 310 -49.62 5.33 -4.25
C SER A 310 -51.07 5.45 -4.74
N LYS A 311 -52.04 4.77 -4.11
CA LYS A 311 -53.48 4.99 -4.37
C LYS A 311 -53.96 6.41 -4.06
N SER A 312 -53.21 7.18 -3.27
CA SER A 312 -53.49 8.60 -3.02
C SER A 312 -53.02 9.52 -4.16
N VAL A 313 -52.33 8.99 -5.17
CA VAL A 313 -51.87 9.74 -6.35
C VAL A 313 -52.90 9.61 -7.47
N ALA A 314 -53.64 10.68 -7.75
CA ALA A 314 -54.70 10.67 -8.76
C ALA A 314 -54.21 10.39 -10.19
N GLU A 315 -52.95 10.71 -10.49
CA GLU A 315 -52.34 10.47 -11.81
C GLU A 315 -52.08 8.98 -12.10
N LEU A 316 -51.80 8.18 -11.07
CA LEU A 316 -51.54 6.74 -11.18
C LEU A 316 -52.87 5.98 -11.11
N LYS A 317 -53.50 5.78 -12.28
CA LYS A 317 -54.82 5.13 -12.39
C LYS A 317 -54.70 3.61 -12.42
N GLU A 318 -53.67 3.08 -13.05
CA GLU A 318 -53.50 1.64 -13.22
C GLU A 318 -52.67 1.05 -12.08
N ASP A 319 -53.06 -0.14 -11.65
CA ASP A 319 -52.37 -0.86 -10.57
C ASP A 319 -50.97 -1.33 -11.00
N THR A 320 -50.75 -1.54 -12.30
CA THR A 320 -49.44 -1.82 -12.93
C THR A 320 -48.44 -0.68 -12.72
N GLU A 321 -48.86 0.56 -12.98
CA GLU A 321 -48.02 1.77 -12.81
C GLU A 321 -47.64 1.99 -11.35
N ARG A 322 -48.59 1.78 -10.44
CA ARG A 322 -48.36 1.80 -8.99
C ARG A 322 -47.39 0.69 -8.55
N GLY A 323 -47.49 -0.47 -9.19
CA GLY A 323 -46.59 -1.61 -9.00
C GLY A 323 -45.16 -1.29 -9.37
N GLU A 324 -44.95 -0.74 -10.57
CA GLU A 324 -43.62 -0.37 -11.08
C GLU A 324 -42.97 0.73 -10.23
N LEU A 325 -43.75 1.74 -9.80
CA LEU A 325 -43.23 2.79 -8.91
C LEU A 325 -42.73 2.24 -7.56
N CYS A 326 -43.42 1.24 -7.01
CA CYS A 326 -43.15 0.70 -5.67
C CYS A 326 -42.31 -0.58 -5.67
N ARG A 327 -41.84 -1.02 -6.84
CA ARG A 327 -41.04 -2.25 -6.98
C ARG A 327 -39.70 -2.11 -6.27
N GLY A 328 -39.49 -2.94 -5.24
CA GLY A 328 -38.27 -2.94 -4.43
C GLY A 328 -38.14 -1.73 -3.50
N ALA A 329 -39.22 -0.99 -3.24
CA ALA A 329 -39.20 0.16 -2.34
C ALA A 329 -38.93 -0.28 -0.88
N GLY A 330 -37.95 0.34 -0.23
CA GLY A 330 -37.68 0.15 1.20
C GLY A 330 -38.53 1.03 2.13
N ASN A 331 -39.38 1.90 1.58
CA ASN A 331 -40.28 2.82 2.30
C ASN A 331 -41.29 3.46 1.31
N ASN A 332 -42.02 4.50 1.75
CA ASN A 332 -43.03 5.18 0.92
C ASN A 332 -42.49 6.38 0.11
N PHE A 333 -41.18 6.66 0.13
CA PHE A 333 -40.60 7.79 -0.59
C PHE A 333 -40.76 7.74 -2.12
N PRO A 334 -40.87 6.59 -2.81
CA PRO A 334 -41.19 6.60 -4.24
C PRO A 334 -42.48 7.36 -4.56
N VAL A 335 -43.50 7.24 -3.70
CA VAL A 335 -44.76 7.97 -3.85
C VAL A 335 -44.59 9.46 -3.57
N VAL A 336 -43.79 9.83 -2.57
CA VAL A 336 -43.49 11.23 -2.24
C VAL A 336 -42.70 11.89 -3.37
N CYS A 337 -41.65 11.21 -3.86
CA CYS A 337 -40.87 11.59 -5.01
C CYS A 337 -41.77 11.80 -6.23
N TYR A 338 -42.64 10.84 -6.55
CA TYR A 338 -43.53 10.93 -7.71
C TYR A 338 -44.45 12.15 -7.63
N LYS A 339 -45.02 12.43 -6.44
CA LYS A 339 -45.90 13.60 -6.22
C LYS A 339 -45.15 14.93 -6.38
N ASN A 340 -43.88 14.96 -6.00
CA ASN A 340 -43.06 16.17 -5.98
C ASN A 340 -42.17 16.35 -7.22
N ALA A 341 -42.11 15.33 -8.09
CA ALA A 341 -41.38 15.36 -9.34
C ALA A 341 -41.92 16.45 -10.26
N ALA A 342 -41.03 17.03 -11.06
CA ALA A 342 -41.32 18.13 -11.98
C ALA A 342 -42.61 17.91 -12.78
N ALA A 343 -43.48 18.94 -12.81
CA ALA A 343 -44.79 18.82 -13.45
C ALA A 343 -44.69 18.52 -14.96
N GLY A 344 -43.58 18.92 -15.59
CA GLY A 344 -43.31 18.69 -17.00
C GLY A 344 -42.78 17.29 -17.36
N MET A 345 -42.44 16.44 -16.39
CA MET A 345 -41.99 15.07 -16.69
C MET A 345 -43.17 14.18 -17.10
N SER A 346 -42.94 13.32 -18.10
CA SER A 346 -43.86 12.24 -18.43
C SER A 346 -44.06 11.33 -17.24
N LYS A 347 -45.20 10.63 -17.25
CA LYS A 347 -45.57 9.67 -16.21
C LYS A 347 -44.52 8.56 -16.08
N GLU A 348 -44.05 8.05 -17.21
CA GLU A 348 -43.02 7.03 -17.32
C GLU A 348 -41.68 7.54 -16.78
N GLY A 349 -41.30 8.79 -17.12
CA GLY A 349 -40.11 9.45 -16.59
C GLY A 349 -40.16 9.60 -15.06
N LYS A 350 -41.32 9.99 -14.50
CA LYS A 350 -41.52 10.09 -13.04
C LYS A 350 -41.43 8.72 -12.36
N ILE A 351 -42.03 7.67 -12.93
CA ILE A 351 -41.93 6.31 -12.39
C ILE A 351 -40.48 5.83 -12.38
N LEU A 352 -39.75 6.05 -13.47
CA LEU A 352 -38.37 5.62 -13.61
C LEU A 352 -37.40 6.41 -12.72
N LEU A 353 -37.67 7.70 -12.51
CA LEU A 353 -36.91 8.54 -11.59
C LEU A 353 -37.11 8.10 -10.14
N CYS A 354 -38.36 7.83 -9.75
CA CYS A 354 -38.74 7.66 -8.36
C CYS A 354 -38.80 6.21 -7.89
N ASN A 355 -38.71 5.23 -8.79
CA ASN A 355 -38.67 3.83 -8.36
C ASN A 355 -37.39 3.61 -7.51
N ARG A 356 -37.57 3.02 -6.32
CA ARG A 356 -36.51 2.85 -5.30
C ARG A 356 -35.97 4.13 -4.66
N ALA A 357 -36.66 5.27 -4.73
CA ALA A 357 -36.30 6.42 -3.92
C ALA A 357 -36.28 6.04 -2.42
N GLU A 358 -35.13 6.16 -1.76
CA GLU A 358 -34.97 5.88 -0.33
C GLU A 358 -35.16 7.12 0.55
N THR A 359 -35.13 8.30 -0.05
CA THR A 359 -35.33 9.61 0.58
C THR A 359 -36.15 10.50 -0.35
N ASP A 360 -36.62 11.63 0.16
CA ASP A 360 -37.23 12.64 -0.67
C ASP A 360 -36.22 13.26 -1.64
N LEU A 361 -34.91 13.33 -1.34
CA LEU A 361 -33.87 14.02 -2.11
C LEU A 361 -33.85 13.80 -3.64
N VAL A 362 -34.35 12.66 -4.14
CA VAL A 362 -34.53 12.40 -5.58
C VAL A 362 -35.44 13.46 -6.24
N HIS A 363 -36.44 13.98 -5.51
CA HIS A 363 -37.28 15.07 -5.97
C HIS A 363 -36.52 16.40 -6.08
N GLU A 364 -35.59 16.67 -5.17
CA GLU A 364 -34.77 17.89 -5.20
C GLU A 364 -33.86 17.91 -6.43
N CYS A 365 -33.31 16.75 -6.84
CA CYS A 365 -32.59 16.57 -8.11
C CYS A 365 -33.46 17.01 -9.30
N SER A 366 -34.68 16.48 -9.39
CA SER A 366 -35.60 16.80 -10.49
C SER A 366 -36.03 18.28 -10.51
N GLN A 367 -36.28 18.88 -9.34
CA GLN A 367 -36.65 20.28 -9.23
C GLN A 367 -35.48 21.22 -9.50
N ALA A 368 -34.25 20.83 -9.15
CA ALA A 368 -33.06 21.59 -9.50
C ALA A 368 -32.87 21.59 -11.02
N ILE A 369 -33.07 20.44 -11.68
CA ILE A 369 -33.01 20.31 -13.14
C ILE A 369 -34.12 21.13 -13.80
N GLU A 370 -35.37 21.04 -13.32
CA GLU A 370 -36.47 21.85 -13.85
C GLU A 370 -36.24 23.35 -13.62
N ARG A 371 -35.67 23.76 -12.48
CA ARG A 371 -35.29 25.16 -12.22
C ARG A 371 -34.22 25.63 -13.21
N SER A 372 -33.19 24.82 -13.45
CA SER A 372 -32.16 25.10 -14.46
C SER A 372 -32.76 25.19 -15.86
N TYR A 373 -33.68 24.29 -16.22
CA TYR A 373 -34.38 24.34 -17.51
C TYR A 373 -35.30 25.55 -17.65
N LYS A 374 -36.06 25.92 -16.62
CA LYS A 374 -36.93 27.11 -16.64
C LYS A 374 -36.14 28.41 -16.72
N VAL A 375 -34.98 28.47 -16.07
CA VAL A 375 -34.05 29.59 -16.19
C VAL A 375 -33.47 29.68 -17.62
N LEU A 376 -33.28 28.55 -18.29
CA LEU A 376 -32.81 28.50 -19.68
C LEU A 376 -33.93 28.73 -20.71
N ALA A 377 -35.18 28.40 -20.41
CA ALA A 377 -36.30 28.43 -21.36
C ALA A 377 -37.13 29.74 -21.37
N GLY A 378 -37.04 30.59 -20.35
CA GLY A 378 -37.82 31.85 -20.29
C GLY A 378 -39.32 31.67 -20.03
N ASN A 379 -39.99 32.72 -19.53
CA ASN A 379 -41.37 32.68 -19.02
C ASN A 379 -42.42 32.54 -20.16
N PRO A 380 -43.33 31.54 -20.14
CA PRO A 380 -44.23 31.23 -21.26
C PRO A 380 -45.45 32.14 -21.45
N ASP A 381 -45.65 33.19 -20.65
CA ASP A 381 -46.89 34.00 -20.65
C ASP A 381 -46.85 35.31 -21.48
N ASP A 382 -45.76 35.64 -22.18
CA ASP A 382 -45.70 36.87 -22.98
C ASP A 382 -46.28 36.70 -24.40
N LYS A 383 -47.35 37.45 -24.67
CA LYS A 383 -48.13 37.41 -25.93
C LYS A 383 -47.30 37.80 -27.16
N ILE A 384 -47.36 36.92 -28.16
CA ILE A 384 -46.73 37.01 -29.49
C ILE A 384 -47.18 38.26 -30.26
N VAL A 385 -46.23 39.14 -30.59
CA VAL A 385 -46.35 40.20 -31.61
C VAL A 385 -45.94 39.62 -32.97
N LYS A 386 -46.63 40.00 -34.06
CA LYS A 386 -46.40 39.44 -35.40
C LYS A 386 -44.97 39.72 -35.91
N GLU A 387 -44.34 38.66 -36.40
CA GLU A 387 -42.95 38.51 -36.86
C GLU A 387 -42.44 39.67 -37.74
N ASP A 388 -43.24 40.13 -38.71
CA ASP A 388 -42.86 41.21 -39.64
C ASP A 388 -42.71 42.60 -39.00
N THR A 389 -43.28 42.81 -37.81
CA THR A 389 -43.22 44.11 -37.11
C THR A 389 -41.94 44.22 -36.29
N ILE A 390 -41.43 43.12 -35.76
CA ILE A 390 -40.23 43.09 -34.89
C ILE A 390 -38.96 43.26 -35.73
N VAL A 391 -38.89 42.62 -36.91
CA VAL A 391 -37.74 42.74 -37.83
C VAL A 391 -37.54 44.17 -38.34
N LYS A 392 -38.63 44.93 -38.54
CA LYS A 392 -38.55 46.34 -38.96
C LYS A 392 -38.13 47.29 -37.83
N VAL A 393 -38.42 46.93 -36.57
CA VAL A 393 -38.09 47.76 -35.39
C VAL A 393 -36.65 47.51 -34.94
N CYS A 394 -36.17 46.26 -34.93
CA CYS A 394 -34.80 45.95 -34.52
C CYS A 394 -33.73 46.41 -35.53
N ASN A 395 -34.08 46.64 -36.80
CA ASN A 395 -33.16 47.18 -37.81
C ASN A 395 -32.98 48.71 -37.78
N GLN A 396 -33.65 49.42 -36.86
CA GLN A 396 -33.59 50.89 -36.76
C GLN A 396 -32.91 51.40 -35.48
N VAL A 397 -32.41 50.52 -34.62
CA VAL A 397 -31.72 50.88 -33.37
C VAL A 397 -30.21 50.75 -33.52
N ASP A 398 -29.47 51.59 -32.81
CA ASP A 398 -28.00 51.52 -32.79
C ASP A 398 -27.49 50.20 -32.17
N ASN A 399 -26.19 49.92 -32.36
CA ASN A 399 -25.56 48.64 -32.00
C ASN A 399 -25.72 48.24 -30.52
N SER A 400 -26.01 49.18 -29.62
CA SER A 400 -26.30 48.88 -28.21
C SER A 400 -27.76 48.46 -27.99
N GLY A 401 -28.69 49.02 -28.77
CA GLY A 401 -30.11 48.65 -28.78
C GLY A 401 -30.39 47.31 -29.47
N VAL A 402 -29.56 46.93 -30.45
CA VAL A 402 -29.69 45.65 -31.18
C VAL A 402 -29.54 44.44 -30.24
N VAL A 403 -28.57 44.46 -29.30
CA VAL A 403 -28.36 43.36 -28.33
C VAL A 403 -29.54 43.23 -27.35
N ALA A 404 -30.13 44.35 -26.94
CA ALA A 404 -31.34 44.35 -26.11
C ALA A 404 -32.58 43.88 -26.90
N CYS A 405 -32.68 44.25 -28.19
CA CYS A 405 -33.71 43.77 -29.10
C CYS A 405 -33.60 42.25 -29.34
N PHE A 406 -32.37 41.73 -29.52
CA PHE A 406 -32.08 40.30 -29.69
C PHE A 406 -32.49 39.46 -28.48
N LYS A 407 -32.26 39.97 -27.26
CA LYS A 407 -32.58 39.27 -26.01
C LYS A 407 -34.08 39.03 -25.84
N GLU A 408 -34.92 39.91 -26.40
CA GLU A 408 -36.38 39.78 -26.33
C GLU A 408 -37.03 39.22 -27.61
N ALA A 409 -36.46 39.47 -28.80
CA ALA A 409 -37.01 38.99 -30.06
C ALA A 409 -36.71 37.50 -30.33
N GLY A 410 -35.60 36.95 -29.80
CA GLY A 410 -35.14 35.59 -30.10
C GLY A 410 -36.04 34.44 -29.63
N LYS A 411 -37.09 34.72 -28.84
CA LYS A 411 -37.94 33.70 -28.21
C LYS A 411 -39.03 33.10 -29.12
N GLY A 412 -39.07 33.46 -30.41
CA GLY A 412 -40.15 33.02 -31.33
C GLY A 412 -39.78 32.72 -32.79
N PHE A 413 -38.52 32.82 -33.20
CA PHE A 413 -38.12 32.62 -34.60
C PHE A 413 -37.71 31.17 -34.88
N LYS A 414 -38.17 30.58 -35.99
CA LYS A 414 -37.69 29.28 -36.50
C LYS A 414 -37.25 29.42 -37.97
N GLY A 415 -36.17 28.74 -38.34
CA GLY A 415 -35.72 28.63 -39.73
C GLY A 415 -34.96 29.85 -40.28
N GLU A 416 -35.11 30.13 -41.57
CA GLU A 416 -34.32 31.09 -42.37
C GLU A 416 -34.24 32.51 -41.78
N GLY A 417 -35.22 32.92 -40.97
CA GLY A 417 -35.22 34.23 -40.30
C GLY A 417 -34.08 34.42 -39.29
N LEU A 418 -33.73 33.38 -38.52
CA LEU A 418 -32.62 33.42 -37.55
C LEU A 418 -31.26 33.45 -38.28
N GLU A 419 -31.17 32.78 -39.42
CA GLU A 419 -29.96 32.70 -40.24
C GLU A 419 -29.68 34.01 -41.01
N GLN A 420 -30.73 34.72 -41.45
CA GLN A 420 -30.59 36.07 -42.02
C GLN A 420 -30.20 37.12 -40.98
N LEU A 421 -30.65 36.99 -39.72
CA LEU A 421 -30.33 37.91 -38.62
C LEU A 421 -28.87 37.79 -38.14
N CYS A 422 -28.31 36.58 -38.12
CA CYS A 422 -26.93 36.33 -37.68
C CYS A 422 -25.86 36.61 -38.76
N LYS A 423 -26.26 36.86 -40.02
CA LYS A 423 -25.33 37.07 -41.16
C LYS A 423 -24.70 38.46 -41.23
N ASN A 424 -25.23 39.46 -40.52
CA ASN A 424 -24.81 40.86 -40.65
C ASN A 424 -23.99 41.41 -39.47
N VAL A 425 -23.52 40.56 -38.56
CA VAL A 425 -22.68 40.98 -37.42
C VAL A 425 -21.22 40.88 -37.83
N GLU A 426 -20.69 41.96 -38.42
CA GLU A 426 -19.26 42.12 -38.73
C GLU A 426 -18.64 43.10 -37.70
N ASP A 427 -18.09 42.60 -36.59
CA ASP A 427 -17.01 43.34 -35.87
C ASP A 427 -16.19 42.50 -34.85
N GLU A 428 -14.98 43.01 -34.55
CA GLU A 428 -13.75 42.45 -33.94
C GLU A 428 -13.83 41.78 -32.54
N GLN A 429 -15.01 41.61 -31.92
CA GLN A 429 -15.16 40.87 -30.67
C GLN A 429 -15.79 39.48 -30.89
N GLU A 430 -15.06 38.64 -31.64
CA GLU A 430 -15.49 37.33 -32.16
C GLU A 430 -15.95 36.29 -31.11
N GLY A 431 -15.71 36.50 -29.81
CA GLY A 431 -15.97 35.47 -28.80
C GLY A 431 -17.33 35.54 -28.09
N LYS A 432 -17.87 36.74 -27.86
CA LYS A 432 -18.96 36.92 -26.88
C LYS A 432 -20.35 36.83 -27.52
N SER A 433 -20.56 37.52 -28.62
CA SER A 433 -21.85 37.56 -29.32
C SER A 433 -22.16 36.24 -30.03
N ARG A 434 -21.12 35.56 -30.55
CA ARG A 434 -21.25 34.21 -31.14
C ARG A 434 -21.58 33.15 -30.08
N ALA A 435 -20.96 33.25 -28.89
CA ALA A 435 -21.26 32.37 -27.77
C ALA A 435 -22.68 32.57 -27.21
N GLU A 436 -23.22 33.80 -27.24
CA GLU A 436 -24.60 34.06 -26.84
C GLU A 436 -25.62 33.55 -27.89
N CYS A 437 -25.34 33.68 -29.18
CA CYS A 437 -26.12 33.00 -30.23
C CYS A 437 -26.04 31.46 -30.13
N SER A 438 -24.89 30.90 -29.75
CA SER A 438 -24.72 29.44 -29.59
C SER A 438 -25.39 28.87 -28.34
N ARG A 439 -25.56 29.67 -27.28
CA ARG A 439 -26.24 29.26 -26.04
C ARG A 439 -27.74 29.03 -26.23
N ALA A 440 -28.34 29.67 -27.23
CA ALA A 440 -29.75 29.48 -27.62
C ALA A 440 -30.01 28.17 -28.40
N GLY A 441 -28.97 27.47 -28.87
CA GLY A 441 -29.11 26.25 -29.71
C GLY A 441 -29.41 24.94 -28.96
N LEU A 442 -29.52 24.95 -27.62
CA LEU A 442 -29.90 23.79 -26.80
C LEU A 442 -31.43 23.60 -26.73
N GLU A 443 -32.15 23.76 -27.83
CA GLU A 443 -33.61 23.54 -27.85
C GLU A 443 -34.02 22.06 -27.96
N GLY A 444 -33.06 21.13 -28.04
CA GLY A 444 -33.30 19.72 -27.76
C GLY A 444 -33.04 19.44 -26.29
N GLY A 445 -33.96 19.82 -25.40
CA GLY A 445 -33.86 19.46 -23.98
C GLY A 445 -33.54 17.97 -23.80
N LEU A 446 -32.74 17.63 -22.79
CA LEU A 446 -32.51 16.23 -22.42
C LEU A 446 -33.87 15.57 -22.21
N ASP A 447 -34.10 14.48 -22.94
CA ASP A 447 -35.24 13.60 -22.75
C ASP A 447 -35.41 13.31 -21.25
N ASP A 448 -36.63 13.43 -20.76
CA ASP A 448 -36.95 13.29 -19.34
C ASP A 448 -36.60 11.89 -18.80
N ILE A 449 -36.53 10.88 -19.66
CA ILE A 449 -35.99 9.54 -19.36
C ILE A 449 -34.48 9.59 -19.12
N VAL A 450 -33.72 10.41 -19.86
CA VAL A 450 -32.26 10.57 -19.66
C VAL A 450 -31.98 11.25 -18.34
N VAL A 451 -32.74 12.29 -18.01
CA VAL A 451 -32.68 12.96 -16.70
C VAL A 451 -33.01 11.98 -15.57
N ALA A 452 -34.08 11.20 -15.73
CA ALA A 452 -34.47 10.19 -14.75
C ALA A 452 -33.38 9.15 -14.51
N LYS A 453 -32.73 8.65 -15.56
CA LYS A 453 -31.62 7.68 -15.44
C LYS A 453 -30.40 8.26 -14.74
N LEU A 454 -30.05 9.52 -15.01
CA LEU A 454 -28.92 10.20 -14.38
C LEU A 454 -29.14 10.41 -12.87
N CYS A 455 -30.34 10.84 -12.45
CA CYS A 455 -30.66 10.99 -11.03
C CYS A 455 -30.83 9.61 -10.34
N ALA A 456 -31.37 8.59 -11.01
CA ALA A 456 -31.60 7.27 -10.43
C ALA A 456 -30.30 6.47 -10.17
N GLY A 457 -29.23 6.72 -10.94
CA GLY A 457 -27.93 6.07 -10.78
C GLY A 457 -27.06 6.62 -9.63
N GLY A 458 -27.45 7.73 -9.00
CA GLY A 458 -26.64 8.45 -8.00
C GLY A 458 -26.75 7.95 -6.55
N VAL A 459 -27.43 6.82 -6.30
CA VAL A 459 -27.67 6.34 -4.93
C VAL A 459 -26.45 5.57 -4.41
N VAL A 460 -25.55 6.26 -3.68
CA VAL A 460 -24.55 5.62 -2.81
C VAL A 460 -24.50 6.28 -1.43
N THR A 461 -24.87 5.46 -0.44
CA THR A 461 -24.63 5.47 1.02
C THR A 461 -24.69 6.78 1.84
N LEU A 462 -25.54 6.71 2.86
CA LEU A 462 -25.68 7.60 4.02
C LEU A 462 -24.33 8.18 4.52
N GLY A 463 -24.11 9.47 4.29
CA GLY A 463 -23.12 10.26 5.04
C GLY A 463 -22.28 11.29 4.27
N GLN A 464 -22.34 11.36 2.94
CA GLN A 464 -21.60 12.38 2.17
C GLN A 464 -22.55 13.41 1.53
N GLU A 465 -22.11 14.67 1.53
CA GLU A 465 -22.75 15.78 0.81
C GLU A 465 -23.03 15.38 -0.64
N PHE A 466 -24.20 15.78 -1.14
CA PHE A 466 -24.80 15.43 -2.42
C PHE A 466 -23.79 15.18 -3.55
N VAL A 467 -23.85 14.00 -4.13
CA VAL A 467 -23.20 13.70 -5.40
C VAL A 467 -24.05 14.31 -6.52
N SER A 468 -24.03 15.64 -6.66
CA SER A 468 -24.52 16.34 -7.86
C SER A 468 -23.67 16.01 -9.09
N ALA A 469 -22.59 15.24 -8.93
CA ALA A 469 -21.58 15.01 -9.96
C ALA A 469 -22.11 14.45 -11.30
N PRO A 470 -23.05 13.48 -11.39
CA PRO A 470 -23.61 13.07 -12.68
C PRO A 470 -24.36 14.20 -13.38
N VAL A 471 -25.10 15.02 -12.62
CA VAL A 471 -25.87 16.16 -13.13
C VAL A 471 -24.91 17.29 -13.53
N ASP A 472 -23.94 17.62 -12.69
CA ASP A 472 -22.92 18.63 -12.97
C ASP A 472 -22.04 18.22 -14.17
N CYS A 473 -21.73 16.93 -14.29
CA CYS A 473 -21.08 16.34 -15.47
C CYS A 473 -21.95 16.56 -16.70
N ALA A 474 -23.25 16.27 -16.63
CA ALA A 474 -24.17 16.41 -17.76
C ALA A 474 -24.32 17.87 -18.19
N MET A 475 -24.44 18.79 -17.23
CA MET A 475 -24.47 20.24 -17.47
C MET A 475 -23.14 20.76 -18.04
N SER A 476 -22.03 20.10 -17.71
CA SER A 476 -20.69 20.46 -18.18
C SER A 476 -20.27 19.72 -19.45
N ALA A 477 -21.09 18.82 -20.00
CA ALA A 477 -20.74 17.99 -21.15
C ALA A 477 -20.39 18.86 -22.39
N PRO A 478 -19.49 18.40 -23.29
CA PRO A 478 -19.15 19.15 -24.50
C PRO A 478 -20.36 19.35 -25.42
N TYR A 479 -20.38 20.47 -26.14
CA TYR A 479 -21.38 20.72 -27.18
C TYR A 479 -21.34 19.63 -28.28
N GLY A 480 -22.52 19.28 -28.80
CA GLY A 480 -22.71 18.28 -29.85
C GLY A 480 -22.89 16.84 -29.34
N PHE A 481 -22.77 16.59 -28.04
CA PHE A 481 -23.13 15.30 -27.46
C PHE A 481 -24.64 15.08 -27.55
N THR A 482 -25.04 13.89 -28.01
CA THR A 482 -26.44 13.49 -27.94
C THR A 482 -26.82 13.12 -26.50
N GLY A 483 -28.12 13.06 -26.16
CA GLY A 483 -28.55 12.62 -24.83
C GLY A 483 -27.99 11.25 -24.42
N ASN A 484 -27.82 10.34 -25.38
CA ASN A 484 -27.18 9.04 -25.14
C ASN A 484 -25.67 9.15 -24.88
N ASP A 485 -24.97 10.08 -25.54
CA ASP A 485 -23.55 10.31 -25.27
C ASP A 485 -23.35 10.96 -23.89
N VAL A 486 -24.22 11.91 -23.50
CA VAL A 486 -24.21 12.51 -22.16
C VAL A 486 -24.47 11.46 -21.09
N LEU A 487 -25.47 10.59 -21.31
CA LEU A 487 -25.76 9.48 -20.39
C LEU A 487 -24.53 8.57 -20.24
N LYS A 488 -23.95 8.11 -21.35
CA LYS A 488 -22.74 7.26 -21.33
C LYS A 488 -21.54 7.94 -20.67
N LEU A 489 -21.39 9.25 -20.84
CA LEU A 489 -20.29 10.02 -20.27
C LEU A 489 -20.44 10.18 -18.75
N CYS A 490 -21.65 10.46 -18.28
CA CYS A 490 -21.91 10.88 -16.90
C CYS A 490 -22.53 9.81 -16.00
N GLU A 491 -22.85 8.64 -16.55
CA GLU A 491 -23.28 7.46 -15.78
C GLU A 491 -22.16 7.04 -14.80
N GLY A 492 -22.46 7.15 -13.50
CA GLY A 492 -21.52 6.85 -12.43
C GLY A 492 -20.41 7.89 -12.22
N ALA A 493 -20.54 9.10 -12.78
CA ALA A 493 -19.55 10.16 -12.56
C ALA A 493 -19.55 10.63 -11.11
N VAL A 494 -18.37 10.63 -10.48
CA VAL A 494 -18.16 11.11 -9.10
C VAL A 494 -17.68 12.57 -9.03
N SER A 495 -17.37 13.18 -10.19
CA SER A 495 -17.07 14.61 -10.32
C SER A 495 -17.40 15.10 -11.74
N THR A 496 -17.17 16.39 -12.02
CA THR A 496 -17.16 16.93 -13.39
C THR A 496 -15.97 16.46 -14.24
N GLY A 497 -15.06 15.64 -13.67
CA GLY A 497 -13.89 15.06 -14.32
C GLY A 497 -14.18 14.41 -15.67
N SER A 498 -15.27 13.63 -15.78
CA SER A 498 -15.72 13.02 -17.04
C SER A 498 -15.96 14.07 -18.12
N SER A 499 -16.65 15.15 -17.80
CA SER A 499 -16.91 16.24 -18.76
C SER A 499 -15.64 17.00 -19.16
N MET A 500 -14.71 17.23 -18.23
CA MET A 500 -13.43 17.90 -18.50
C MET A 500 -12.51 17.02 -19.35
N CYS A 501 -12.47 15.72 -19.06
CA CYS A 501 -11.81 14.72 -19.90
C CYS A 501 -12.37 14.79 -21.32
N ALA A 502 -13.71 14.72 -21.49
CA ALA A 502 -14.34 14.71 -22.80
C ALA A 502 -14.06 15.98 -23.64
N LYS A 503 -13.95 17.14 -22.97
CA LYS A 503 -13.55 18.41 -23.60
C LYS A 503 -12.10 18.41 -24.09
N SER A 504 -11.23 17.67 -23.41
CA SER A 504 -9.80 17.61 -23.71
C SER A 504 -9.46 16.58 -24.80
N VAL A 505 -10.39 15.67 -25.13
CA VAL A 505 -10.17 14.68 -26.19
C VAL A 505 -10.06 15.37 -27.57
N PRO A 506 -9.01 15.06 -28.36
CA PRO A 506 -8.84 15.63 -29.70
C PRO A 506 -10.07 15.49 -30.60
N ASN A 507 -10.25 16.44 -31.52
CA ASN A 507 -11.41 16.48 -32.41
C ASN A 507 -11.53 15.31 -33.39
N GLY A 508 -10.48 14.50 -33.56
CA GLY A 508 -10.52 13.28 -34.38
C GLY A 508 -11.39 12.15 -33.81
N PHE A 509 -11.85 12.26 -32.55
CA PHE A 509 -12.71 11.27 -31.91
C PHE A 509 -14.19 11.64 -32.05
N SER A 510 -15.05 10.65 -32.33
CA SER A 510 -16.51 10.83 -32.29
C SER A 510 -17.00 11.10 -30.86
N ASN A 511 -18.15 11.79 -30.71
CA ASN A 511 -18.72 12.07 -29.39
C ASN A 511 -18.98 10.81 -28.56
N THR A 512 -19.36 9.71 -29.20
CA THR A 512 -19.52 8.41 -28.53
C THR A 512 -18.18 7.84 -28.06
N GLN A 513 -17.10 7.95 -28.84
CA GLN A 513 -15.76 7.54 -28.40
C GLN A 513 -15.26 8.41 -27.24
N LYS A 514 -15.48 9.73 -27.30
CA LYS A 514 -15.17 10.66 -26.20
C LYS A 514 -15.95 10.29 -24.92
N ALA A 515 -17.24 10.00 -25.05
CA ALA A 515 -18.09 9.56 -23.94
C ALA A 515 -17.58 8.26 -23.30
N VAL A 516 -17.22 7.26 -24.11
CA VAL A 516 -16.73 5.97 -23.62
C VAL A 516 -15.37 6.11 -22.93
N LEU A 517 -14.42 6.82 -23.54
CA LEU A 517 -13.09 7.06 -22.96
C LEU A 517 -13.18 7.72 -21.59
N CYS A 518 -14.01 8.75 -21.48
CA CYS A 518 -14.09 9.61 -20.31
C CYS A 518 -15.17 9.21 -19.31
N SER A 519 -15.90 8.12 -19.57
CA SER A 519 -16.84 7.55 -18.60
C SER A 519 -16.08 7.19 -17.32
N GLN A 520 -16.57 7.68 -16.18
CA GLN A 520 -15.98 7.52 -14.84
C GLN A 520 -14.64 8.24 -14.59
N ALA A 521 -14.15 9.07 -15.52
CA ALA A 521 -12.92 9.82 -15.31
C ALA A 521 -13.06 10.82 -14.14
N THR A 522 -12.10 10.84 -13.23
CA THR A 522 -12.00 11.84 -12.16
C THR A 522 -11.21 13.08 -12.59
N GLY A 523 -10.54 13.02 -13.75
CA GLY A 523 -9.72 14.10 -14.31
C GLY A 523 -9.32 13.82 -15.77
N ALA A 524 -8.25 14.45 -16.23
CA ALA A 524 -7.79 14.35 -17.63
C ALA A 524 -6.92 13.11 -17.94
N MET A 525 -6.67 12.22 -16.99
CA MET A 525 -5.74 11.08 -17.15
C MET A 525 -6.08 10.12 -18.31
N PRO A 526 -7.36 9.81 -18.62
CA PRO A 526 -7.66 9.02 -19.82
C PRO A 526 -7.19 9.68 -21.12
N VAL A 527 -7.18 11.02 -21.17
CA VAL A 527 -6.67 11.76 -22.33
C VAL A 527 -5.14 11.73 -22.36
N SER A 528 -4.48 11.96 -21.23
CA SER A 528 -3.02 11.83 -21.17
C SER A 528 -2.53 10.40 -21.50
N CYS A 529 -3.29 9.38 -21.12
CA CYS A 529 -3.06 8.00 -21.55
C CYS A 529 -3.12 7.87 -23.07
N LEU A 530 -4.13 8.47 -23.73
CA LEU A 530 -4.22 8.46 -25.20
C LEU A 530 -3.05 9.15 -25.88
N GLU A 531 -2.57 10.27 -25.33
CA GLU A 531 -1.46 11.05 -25.90
C GLU A 531 -0.14 10.28 -25.89
N VAL A 532 0.03 9.36 -24.92
CA VAL A 532 1.22 8.51 -24.80
C VAL A 532 1.15 7.31 -25.75
N LEU A 533 -0.03 6.80 -26.09
CA LEU A 533 -0.15 5.62 -26.94
C LEU A 533 0.33 5.87 -28.37
N GLU A 534 1.33 5.11 -28.82
CA GLU A 534 1.86 5.19 -30.18
C GLU A 534 1.35 4.02 -31.03
N ASN A 535 0.95 4.29 -32.28
CA ASN A 535 0.58 3.27 -33.27
C ASN A 535 -0.60 2.35 -32.88
N VAL A 536 -1.51 2.80 -32.01
CA VAL A 536 -2.72 2.07 -31.63
C VAL A 536 -3.92 2.58 -32.41
N ARG A 537 -4.81 1.68 -32.86
CA ARG A 537 -6.09 2.08 -33.50
C ARG A 537 -6.96 2.84 -32.50
N ILE A 538 -7.72 3.82 -32.98
CA ILE A 538 -8.54 4.70 -32.13
C ILE A 538 -9.48 3.90 -31.22
N GLU A 539 -10.12 2.84 -31.73
CA GLU A 539 -11.05 2.01 -30.96
C GLU A 539 -10.34 1.23 -29.84
N ASP A 540 -9.14 0.73 -30.11
CA ASP A 540 -8.33 0.01 -29.14
C ASP A 540 -7.80 0.99 -28.08
N ALA A 541 -7.37 2.19 -28.49
CA ALA A 541 -6.86 3.24 -27.61
C ALA A 541 -7.95 3.74 -26.62
N VAL A 542 -9.18 3.97 -27.12
CA VAL A 542 -10.33 4.32 -26.26
C VAL A 542 -10.58 3.24 -25.21
N ASN A 543 -10.50 1.97 -25.62
CA ASN A 543 -10.66 0.88 -24.68
C ASN A 543 -9.50 0.87 -23.67
N ILE A 544 -8.25 0.83 -24.12
CA ILE A 544 -7.06 0.79 -23.26
C ILE A 544 -7.10 1.89 -22.20
N CYS A 545 -7.41 3.13 -22.58
CA CYS A 545 -7.35 4.28 -21.69
C CYS A 545 -8.63 4.57 -20.90
N LYS A 546 -9.73 3.85 -21.15
CA LYS A 546 -10.96 4.01 -20.38
C LYS A 546 -10.70 3.67 -18.90
N GLY A 547 -10.99 4.63 -18.02
CA GLY A 547 -10.80 4.48 -16.58
C GLY A 547 -9.35 4.63 -16.10
N ALA A 548 -8.41 5.03 -16.98
CA ALA A 548 -7.03 5.25 -16.60
C ALA A 548 -6.91 6.36 -15.55
N THR A 549 -6.31 6.04 -14.41
CA THR A 549 -5.98 6.97 -13.32
C THR A 549 -4.54 7.46 -13.39
N ASP A 550 -3.71 6.80 -14.19
CA ASP A 550 -2.32 7.14 -14.47
C ASP A 550 -1.92 6.69 -15.89
N LEU A 551 -0.64 6.84 -16.22
CA LEU A 551 -0.07 6.48 -17.53
C LEU A 551 0.45 5.03 -17.60
N THR A 552 0.37 4.26 -16.52
CA THR A 552 0.96 2.91 -16.43
C THR A 552 0.39 1.98 -17.48
N VAL A 553 -0.91 2.06 -17.76
CA VAL A 553 -1.56 1.27 -18.82
C VAL A 553 -0.97 1.61 -20.21
N ALA A 554 -0.78 2.89 -20.52
CA ALA A 554 -0.22 3.32 -21.80
C ALA A 554 1.25 2.87 -21.96
N HIS A 555 2.05 3.02 -20.92
CA HIS A 555 3.44 2.56 -20.93
C HIS A 555 3.56 1.04 -21.01
N CYS A 556 2.66 0.30 -20.36
CA CYS A 556 2.57 -1.15 -20.52
C CYS A 556 2.37 -1.51 -22.00
N VAL A 557 1.40 -0.88 -22.67
CA VAL A 557 1.11 -1.14 -24.09
C VAL A 557 2.28 -0.75 -24.99
N ASN A 558 2.92 0.40 -24.76
CA ASN A 558 4.07 0.85 -25.57
C ASN A 558 5.34 0.01 -25.33
N SER A 559 5.52 -0.55 -24.14
CA SER A 559 6.65 -1.44 -23.83
C SER A 559 6.58 -2.77 -24.57
N MET A 560 5.43 -3.09 -25.15
CA MET A 560 5.22 -4.32 -25.91
C MET A 560 5.71 -4.14 -27.35
N SER A 561 6.50 -5.11 -27.82
CA SER A 561 6.94 -5.20 -29.21
C SER A 561 5.73 -5.09 -30.15
N SER A 562 5.83 -4.22 -31.16
CA SER A 562 4.77 -3.80 -32.09
C SER A 562 4.04 -4.89 -32.90
N GLY A 563 4.29 -6.18 -32.64
CA GLY A 563 3.71 -7.33 -33.36
C GLY A 563 2.65 -8.16 -32.62
N GLN A 564 2.35 -7.91 -31.33
CA GLN A 564 1.42 -8.76 -30.55
C GLN A 564 0.45 -7.98 -29.64
N GLN A 565 -0.30 -7.03 -30.18
CA GLN A 565 -1.42 -6.41 -29.46
C GLN A 565 -2.67 -7.31 -29.58
N THR A 566 -2.74 -8.38 -28.80
CA THR A 566 -3.97 -9.21 -28.69
C THR A 566 -4.89 -8.62 -27.62
N VAL A 567 -6.20 -8.94 -27.70
CA VAL A 567 -7.21 -8.51 -26.71
C VAL A 567 -6.83 -8.92 -25.28
N ASP A 568 -6.21 -10.10 -25.11
CA ASP A 568 -5.77 -10.60 -23.81
C ASP A 568 -4.67 -9.72 -23.20
N TYR A 569 -3.76 -9.18 -24.02
CA TYR A 569 -2.71 -8.27 -23.54
C TYR A 569 -3.22 -6.89 -23.18
N ILE A 570 -4.19 -6.37 -23.94
CA ILE A 570 -4.87 -5.12 -23.57
C ILE A 570 -5.54 -5.27 -22.20
N ASN A 571 -6.20 -6.41 -21.97
CA ASN A 571 -6.80 -6.72 -20.68
C ASN A 571 -5.75 -6.93 -19.59
N PHE A 572 -4.57 -7.49 -19.91
CA PHE A 572 -3.46 -7.55 -18.97
C PHE A 572 -3.02 -6.13 -18.57
N CYS A 573 -2.66 -5.27 -19.53
CA CYS A 573 -2.17 -3.91 -19.25
C CYS A 573 -3.20 -3.04 -18.50
N ARG A 574 -4.50 -3.21 -18.75
CA ARG A 574 -5.56 -2.51 -18.01
C ARG A 574 -5.59 -2.83 -16.52
N ASN A 575 -5.11 -4.00 -16.13
CA ASN A 575 -5.05 -4.44 -14.73
C ASN A 575 -3.65 -4.29 -14.13
N VAL A 576 -2.68 -3.70 -14.85
CA VAL A 576 -1.35 -3.46 -14.31
C VAL A 576 -1.40 -2.24 -13.41
N GLU A 577 -1.03 -2.44 -12.15
CA GLU A 577 -0.85 -1.35 -11.19
C GLU A 577 0.54 -0.74 -11.31
N SER A 578 0.65 0.57 -11.08
CA SER A 578 1.93 1.28 -11.02
C SER A 578 2.70 0.85 -9.76
N VAL A 579 3.87 0.23 -9.93
CA VAL A 579 4.73 -0.23 -8.84
C VAL A 579 6.03 0.56 -8.85
N SER A 580 6.34 1.20 -7.72
CA SER A 580 7.63 1.89 -7.50
C SER A 580 8.79 0.90 -7.66
N LYS A 581 9.65 1.10 -8.65
CA LYS A 581 10.72 0.15 -9.00
C LYS A 581 12.13 0.75 -8.92
N SER A 582 12.28 2.01 -9.29
CA SER A 582 13.60 2.67 -9.32
C SER A 582 13.53 4.06 -8.71
N LEU A 583 14.69 4.60 -8.33
CA LEU A 583 14.82 5.94 -7.79
C LEU A 583 15.82 6.72 -8.65
N GLU A 584 15.43 7.90 -9.12
CA GLU A 584 16.32 8.83 -9.79
C GLU A 584 16.79 9.88 -8.79
N LEU A 585 18.10 10.00 -8.57
CA LEU A 585 18.66 11.05 -7.71
C LEU A 585 18.71 12.35 -8.52
N VAL A 586 17.97 13.35 -8.07
CA VAL A 586 17.80 14.63 -8.76
C VAL A 586 18.82 15.66 -8.27
N GLU A 587 19.07 15.68 -6.96
CA GLU A 587 19.92 16.69 -6.33
C GLU A 587 20.69 16.07 -5.17
N VAL A 588 21.97 16.43 -5.05
CA VAL A 588 22.84 16.09 -3.94
C VAL A 588 23.56 17.36 -3.53
N ASP A 589 23.30 17.83 -2.33
CA ASP A 589 23.85 19.06 -1.76
C ASP A 589 24.40 18.78 -0.33
N TYR A 590 25.23 19.67 0.20
CA TYR A 590 25.80 19.55 1.54
C TYR A 590 26.19 20.91 2.14
N ILE A 591 26.20 21.03 3.46
CA ILE A 591 26.56 22.28 4.15
C ILE A 591 28.07 22.34 4.35
N GLY A 592 28.76 23.13 3.53
CA GLY A 592 30.19 23.42 3.66
C GLY A 592 30.87 23.60 2.30
N GLU A 593 32.14 24.00 2.31
CA GLU A 593 32.93 24.08 1.07
C GLU A 593 33.36 22.69 0.57
N MET A 594 33.34 21.68 1.46
CA MET A 594 33.67 20.31 1.13
C MET A 594 32.97 19.31 2.05
N LEU A 595 32.92 18.07 1.57
CA LEU A 595 32.29 16.96 2.27
C LEU A 595 33.27 16.30 3.24
N ALA A 596 33.39 16.88 4.44
CA ALA A 596 34.18 16.33 5.55
C ALA A 596 33.37 15.37 6.43
N PRO A 597 33.99 14.52 7.26
CA PRO A 597 33.28 13.68 8.22
C PRO A 597 32.33 14.50 9.11
N GLY A 598 31.09 14.03 9.27
CA GLY A 598 30.04 14.72 10.03
C GLY A 598 29.28 15.81 9.25
N THR A 599 29.70 16.16 8.03
CA THR A 599 29.01 17.15 7.18
C THR A 599 27.58 16.70 6.87
N GLU A 600 26.61 17.61 7.02
CA GLU A 600 25.22 17.34 6.66
C GLU A 600 25.02 17.34 5.14
N ILE A 601 24.46 16.26 4.63
CA ILE A 601 24.16 15.96 3.23
C ILE A 601 22.64 15.99 3.04
N PHE A 602 22.22 16.62 1.95
CA PHE A 602 20.86 16.75 1.48
C PHE A 602 20.75 16.01 0.14
N ILE A 603 19.82 15.06 0.04
CA ILE A 603 19.63 14.26 -1.18
C ILE A 603 18.17 14.31 -1.55
N LYS A 604 17.88 14.69 -2.79
CA LYS A 604 16.54 14.67 -3.36
C LYS A 604 16.46 13.62 -4.46
N GLY A 605 15.44 12.79 -4.44
CA GLY A 605 15.18 11.77 -5.44
C GLY A 605 13.74 11.76 -5.94
N ARG A 606 13.51 11.15 -7.10
CA ARG A 606 12.20 10.91 -7.72
C ARG A 606 11.97 9.42 -7.87
N VAL A 607 10.85 8.94 -7.35
CA VAL A 607 10.45 7.55 -7.47
C VAL A 607 9.87 7.31 -8.86
N LYS A 608 10.42 6.31 -9.54
CA LYS A 608 10.02 5.86 -10.87
C LYS A 608 9.32 4.51 -10.79
N ASP A 609 8.29 4.35 -11.60
CA ASP A 609 7.55 3.09 -11.73
C ASP A 609 8.33 2.02 -12.51
N GLN A 610 7.71 0.87 -12.76
CA GLN A 610 8.30 -0.23 -13.50
C GLN A 610 8.62 0.08 -14.98
N PHE A 611 8.10 1.19 -15.49
CA PHE A 611 8.30 1.69 -16.86
C PHE A 611 9.25 2.90 -16.91
N GLY A 612 9.81 3.32 -15.76
CA GLY A 612 10.76 4.43 -15.66
C GLY A 612 10.11 5.81 -15.58
N GLN A 613 8.79 5.89 -15.36
CA GLN A 613 8.06 7.15 -15.24
C GLN A 613 7.99 7.64 -13.81
N VAL A 614 8.09 8.95 -13.62
CA VAL A 614 7.98 9.56 -12.28
C VAL A 614 6.55 9.46 -11.77
N ARG A 615 6.36 8.91 -10.56
CA ARG A 615 5.04 8.75 -9.95
C ARG A 615 4.60 10.03 -9.22
N LEU A 616 4.19 11.05 -9.96
CA LEU A 616 3.85 12.37 -9.40
C LEU A 616 2.70 12.36 -8.36
N TRP A 617 1.88 11.32 -8.33
CA TRP A 617 0.78 11.16 -7.35
C TRP A 617 1.18 10.34 -6.12
N ASP A 618 2.41 9.83 -6.05
CA ASP A 618 2.84 8.96 -4.98
C ASP A 618 3.23 9.77 -3.72
N ASN A 619 2.48 9.52 -2.65
CA ASN A 619 2.64 10.18 -1.34
C ASN A 619 2.87 9.19 -0.20
N ALA A 620 3.13 7.92 -0.51
CA ALA A 620 3.11 6.84 0.47
C ALA A 620 4.27 5.85 0.34
N THR A 621 5.12 5.97 -0.68
CA THR A 621 6.28 5.10 -0.84
C THR A 621 7.37 5.48 0.15
N TRP A 622 7.80 4.49 0.94
CA TRP A 622 8.93 4.65 1.85
C TRP A 622 10.24 4.37 1.11
N VAL A 623 11.20 5.28 1.25
CA VAL A 623 12.54 5.12 0.68
C VAL A 623 13.57 5.20 1.80
N SER A 624 14.50 4.25 1.83
CA SER A 624 15.56 4.18 2.84
C SER A 624 16.94 4.30 2.20
N ALA A 625 17.85 5.00 2.88
CA ALA A 625 19.25 5.15 2.53
C ALA A 625 20.11 4.33 3.50
N LYS A 626 21.05 3.54 2.95
CA LYS A 626 22.01 2.74 3.72
C LYS A 626 23.40 2.89 3.11
N ILE A 627 24.42 2.89 3.97
CA ILE A 627 25.81 2.79 3.51
C ILE A 627 26.13 1.33 3.14
N ASP A 628 26.85 1.11 2.05
CA ASP A 628 27.33 -0.22 1.70
C ASP A 628 28.34 -0.71 2.73
N VAL A 629 27.96 -1.73 3.50
CA VAL A 629 28.82 -2.26 4.56
C VAL A 629 30.14 -2.78 3.98
N LYS A 630 30.12 -3.33 2.75
CA LYS A 630 31.30 -3.80 2.04
C LYS A 630 32.10 -2.60 1.52
N GLY A 631 33.13 -2.19 2.26
CA GLY A 631 33.99 -1.05 1.93
C GLY A 631 33.80 0.17 2.84
N SER A 632 32.84 0.12 3.77
CA SER A 632 32.61 1.20 4.73
C SER A 632 33.73 1.41 5.74
N ASN A 633 34.66 0.48 5.94
CA ASN A 633 35.70 0.56 7.00
C ASN A 633 35.14 0.89 8.41
N GLY A 634 33.89 0.51 8.69
CA GLY A 634 33.21 0.83 9.95
C GLY A 634 32.45 2.16 9.96
N ALA A 635 32.40 2.89 8.83
CA ALA A 635 31.63 4.11 8.68
C ALA A 635 30.16 3.92 9.03
N THR A 636 29.62 4.85 9.79
CA THR A 636 28.20 4.90 10.11
C THR A 636 27.55 6.05 9.35
N LEU A 637 26.50 5.74 8.58
CA LEU A 637 25.57 6.76 8.11
C LEU A 637 24.69 7.15 9.31
N SER A 638 24.48 8.44 9.58
CA SER A 638 23.53 8.93 10.58
C SER A 638 22.51 9.90 9.94
N GLY A 639 21.52 10.37 10.70
CA GLY A 639 20.47 11.28 10.20
C GLY A 639 19.15 10.63 9.76
N GLY A 640 18.38 11.35 8.93
CA GLY A 640 17.08 10.92 8.40
C GLY A 640 17.21 9.88 7.29
N LYS A 641 17.51 8.63 7.66
CA LYS A 641 17.79 7.52 6.72
C LYS A 641 16.56 6.97 6.00
N VAL A 642 15.36 7.34 6.44
CA VAL A 642 14.11 6.84 5.87
C VAL A 642 13.20 8.03 5.72
N ASN A 643 12.61 8.19 4.54
CA ASN A 643 11.59 9.19 4.31
C ASN A 643 10.51 8.67 3.36
N VAL A 644 9.36 9.34 3.34
CA VAL A 644 8.21 9.02 2.50
C VAL A 644 8.18 9.97 1.32
N THR A 645 7.75 9.46 0.16
CA THR A 645 7.51 10.31 -1.00
C THR A 645 6.42 11.35 -0.76
N LYS A 646 6.59 12.52 -1.38
CA LYS A 646 5.57 13.54 -1.54
C LYS A 646 5.59 13.96 -3.00
N GLU A 647 4.48 13.76 -3.69
CA GLU A 647 4.33 14.02 -5.13
C GLU A 647 5.40 13.27 -5.97
N GLY A 648 5.72 12.05 -5.56
CA GLY A 648 6.76 11.21 -6.18
C GLY A 648 8.19 11.59 -5.83
N GLU A 649 8.41 12.67 -5.08
CA GLU A 649 9.74 13.13 -4.66
C GLU A 649 10.04 12.69 -3.21
N VAL A 650 11.29 12.32 -2.93
CA VAL A 650 11.76 12.00 -1.58
C VAL A 650 12.98 12.84 -1.25
N GLU A 651 13.01 13.40 -0.03
CA GLU A 651 14.09 14.27 0.43
C GLU A 651 14.75 13.69 1.68
N PHE A 652 16.02 13.31 1.60
CA PHE A 652 16.82 12.94 2.76
C PHE A 652 17.53 14.18 3.28
N ARG A 653 17.31 14.51 4.55
CA ARG A 653 17.92 15.68 5.21
C ARG A 653 18.81 15.22 6.35
N LYS A 654 19.89 15.99 6.59
CA LYS A 654 20.84 15.76 7.69
C LYS A 654 21.51 14.39 7.65
N LEU A 655 21.68 13.80 6.46
CA LEU A 655 22.50 12.60 6.34
C LEU A 655 23.95 12.99 6.61
N ASN A 656 24.71 12.20 7.35
CA ASN A 656 26.15 12.41 7.48
C ASN A 656 26.85 11.07 7.66
N VAL A 657 28.15 11.05 7.35
CA VAL A 657 29.02 9.90 7.56
C VAL A 657 30.15 10.34 8.47
N ASP A 658 30.46 9.54 9.47
CA ASP A 658 31.33 9.88 10.60
C ASP A 658 32.83 9.75 10.35
N ILE A 659 33.24 9.10 9.26
CA ILE A 659 34.66 8.89 8.92
C ILE A 659 34.96 9.27 7.47
N GLU A 660 36.25 9.50 7.21
CA GLU A 660 36.77 9.75 5.87
C GLU A 660 36.82 8.47 5.02
N GLY A 661 36.67 8.62 3.70
CA GLY A 661 36.76 7.51 2.76
C GLY A 661 35.90 7.68 1.51
N ASN A 662 35.87 6.63 0.70
CA ASN A 662 34.96 6.51 -0.43
C ASN A 662 33.83 5.56 -0.04
N PHE A 663 32.60 6.06 -0.07
CA PHE A 663 31.41 5.33 0.35
C PHE A 663 30.39 5.24 -0.76
N THR A 664 29.65 4.14 -0.82
CA THR A 664 28.49 4.01 -1.69
C THR A 664 27.25 4.00 -0.81
N LEU A 665 26.39 5.01 -0.96
CA LEU A 665 25.04 4.98 -0.42
C LEU A 665 24.14 4.20 -1.37
N LYS A 666 23.30 3.33 -0.82
CA LYS A 666 22.31 2.52 -1.50
C LYS A 666 20.93 2.92 -1.03
N PHE A 667 20.04 3.17 -1.97
CA PHE A 667 18.65 3.55 -1.69
C PHE A 667 17.73 2.37 -1.99
N TYR A 668 16.75 2.13 -1.13
CA TYR A 668 15.80 1.04 -1.26
C TYR A 668 14.38 1.58 -1.16
N ILE A 669 13.51 1.10 -2.03
CA ILE A 669 12.07 1.40 -2.05
C ILE A 669 11.37 0.25 -1.31
N ASP A 670 10.67 0.56 -0.22
CA ASP A 670 9.84 -0.42 0.47
C ASP A 670 8.44 -0.44 -0.15
N GLY A 671 8.12 -1.56 -0.81
CA GLY A 671 6.79 -1.82 -1.36
C GLY A 671 5.78 -2.18 -0.27
N GLY A 672 5.26 -1.17 0.43
CA GLY A 672 3.92 -1.22 1.07
C GLY A 672 3.72 -2.07 2.33
N GLU A 673 3.18 -1.41 3.35
CA GLU A 673 2.36 -1.93 4.48
C GLU A 673 2.79 -3.22 5.18
N GLY A 674 4.07 -3.31 5.55
CA GLY A 674 4.47 -4.27 6.57
C GLY A 674 5.89 -4.01 6.97
N GLY A 675 6.11 -3.48 8.18
CA GLY A 675 7.43 -3.26 8.78
C GLY A 675 8.24 -4.54 9.05
N GLY A 676 8.07 -5.58 8.24
CA GLY A 676 8.83 -6.81 8.24
C GLY A 676 10.15 -6.61 7.52
N GLY A 677 11.21 -6.40 8.30
CA GLY A 677 12.63 -6.49 7.97
C GLY A 677 13.03 -6.46 6.48
N MET A 678 13.61 -5.34 6.05
CA MET A 678 14.30 -5.16 4.76
C MET A 678 15.42 -6.21 4.55
N THR A 679 15.10 -7.37 3.98
CA THR A 679 16.09 -8.41 3.67
C THR A 679 16.31 -8.54 2.15
N GLY A 680 17.31 -7.84 1.63
CA GLY A 680 18.06 -8.29 0.45
C GLY A 680 17.62 -7.87 -0.96
N GLY A 681 16.72 -6.88 -1.13
CA GLY A 681 16.39 -6.34 -2.45
C GLY A 681 17.56 -5.64 -3.16
N GLU A 682 17.50 -5.54 -4.49
CA GLU A 682 18.42 -4.70 -5.28
C GLU A 682 18.20 -3.22 -4.95
N PRO A 683 19.25 -2.39 -4.79
CA PRO A 683 19.07 -0.97 -4.52
C PRO A 683 18.40 -0.26 -5.70
N ALA A 684 17.38 0.54 -5.41
CA ALA A 684 16.66 1.37 -6.38
C ALA A 684 17.52 2.50 -6.95
N ALA A 685 18.54 2.94 -6.21
CA ALA A 685 19.59 3.85 -6.67
C ALA A 685 20.89 3.66 -5.86
N THR A 686 22.00 4.13 -6.40
CA THR A 686 23.29 4.20 -5.70
C THR A 686 23.93 5.57 -5.88
N LEU A 687 24.63 6.04 -4.85
CA LEU A 687 25.39 7.30 -4.86
C LEU A 687 26.78 7.07 -4.29
N ASN A 688 27.81 7.39 -5.06
CA ASN A 688 29.19 7.33 -4.59
C ASN A 688 29.58 8.68 -3.98
N LEU A 689 29.94 8.67 -2.70
CA LEU A 689 30.42 9.81 -1.94
C LEU A 689 31.90 9.67 -1.65
N ARG A 690 32.66 10.74 -1.86
CA ARG A 690 34.04 10.84 -1.38
C ARG A 690 34.07 11.85 -0.26
N ILE A 691 34.36 11.36 0.93
CA ILE A 691 34.44 12.16 2.16
C ILE A 691 35.91 12.27 2.49
N GLY A 692 36.46 13.47 2.35
CA GLY A 692 37.88 13.74 2.57
C GLY A 692 38.08 14.70 3.72
N GLN A 693 39.26 14.65 4.34
CA GLN A 693 39.73 15.76 5.14
C GLN A 693 39.81 17.02 4.27
N ASP A 694 39.47 18.16 4.87
CA ASP A 694 39.71 19.43 4.23
C ASP A 694 41.20 19.56 3.93
N PRO A 695 41.64 19.80 2.69
CA PRO A 695 43.06 19.97 2.40
C PRO A 695 43.71 21.10 3.21
N ASN A 696 42.95 22.10 3.67
CA ASN A 696 43.41 23.11 4.61
C ASN A 696 43.48 22.58 6.04
N GLU A 697 42.54 21.73 6.46
CA GLU A 697 42.56 21.05 7.76
C GLU A 697 43.63 19.98 7.82
N ALA A 698 43.85 19.15 6.79
CA ALA A 698 44.97 18.22 6.71
C ALA A 698 46.32 18.94 6.69
N ARG A 699 46.38 20.15 6.11
CA ARG A 699 47.57 21.01 6.18
C ARG A 699 47.73 21.65 7.56
N LEU A 700 46.64 22.10 8.19
CA LEU A 700 46.68 22.59 9.56
C LEU A 700 47.03 21.47 10.53
N GLU A 701 46.38 20.31 10.46
CA GLU A 701 46.70 19.09 11.20
C GLU A 701 48.14 18.67 10.97
N GLY A 702 48.68 18.68 9.74
CA GLY A 702 50.09 18.37 9.53
C GLY A 702 51.04 19.35 10.23
N VAL A 703 50.74 20.66 10.15
CA VAL A 703 51.54 21.71 10.81
C VAL A 703 51.37 21.67 12.33
N CYS A 704 50.16 21.44 12.82
CA CYS A 704 49.82 21.38 14.24
C CYS A 704 50.17 20.02 14.86
N HIS A 705 50.24 18.91 14.11
CA HIS A 705 50.78 17.63 14.57
C HIS A 705 52.30 17.70 14.74
N GLY A 706 53.00 18.35 13.81
CA GLY A 706 54.43 18.64 13.97
C GLY A 706 54.72 19.49 15.23
N LEU A 707 53.73 20.24 15.73
CA LEU A 707 53.83 20.93 17.03
C LEU A 707 53.88 19.95 18.20
N PHE A 708 53.06 18.90 18.16
CA PHE A 708 53.03 17.85 19.19
C PHE A 708 54.32 17.03 19.22
N ASP A 709 54.88 16.72 18.05
CA ASP A 709 56.16 16.00 17.95
C ASP A 709 57.34 16.82 18.51
N ASN A 710 57.23 18.15 18.45
CA ASN A 710 58.20 19.09 19.01
C ASN A 710 57.98 19.36 20.51
N PHE A 711 56.95 18.79 21.15
CA PHE A 711 56.87 18.74 22.60
C PHE A 711 57.91 17.76 23.13
N HIS A 712 59.15 18.22 23.23
CA HIS A 712 60.08 17.61 24.15
C HIS A 712 59.54 17.88 25.56
N CYS A 713 59.01 16.85 26.21
CA CYS A 713 58.75 16.87 27.64
C CYS A 713 60.06 17.27 28.31
N TYR A 714 60.20 18.53 28.70
CA TYR A 714 61.28 18.95 29.57
C TYR A 714 61.00 18.27 30.91
N ALA A 715 61.58 17.09 31.11
CA ALA A 715 61.72 16.50 32.43
C ALA A 715 62.67 17.43 33.18
N GLY A 716 62.12 18.52 33.73
CA GLY A 716 62.92 19.50 34.44
C GLY A 716 63.71 18.80 35.54
N ASP A 717 64.98 19.19 35.67
CA ASP A 717 65.78 18.92 36.87
C ASP A 717 64.90 19.20 38.10
N GLU A 718 64.94 18.29 39.08
CA GLU A 718 64.09 18.27 40.28
C GLU A 718 64.11 19.57 41.12
N ALA A 719 64.94 20.56 40.75
CA ALA A 719 65.18 21.80 41.44
C ALA A 719 63.99 22.81 41.45
N PHE A 720 62.97 22.66 40.59
CA PHE A 720 61.81 23.58 40.54
C PHE A 720 60.47 23.00 41.06
N ALA A 721 60.48 21.81 41.69
CA ALA A 721 59.27 21.10 42.14
C ALA A 721 58.50 21.74 43.33
N GLY A 722 58.78 23.02 43.67
CA GLY A 722 58.28 23.66 44.89
C GLY A 722 56.87 24.25 44.83
N GLN A 723 56.33 24.64 43.66
CA GLN A 723 55.10 25.47 43.62
C GLN A 723 54.15 25.27 42.45
N THR A 724 54.44 24.43 41.45
CA THR A 724 53.45 24.11 40.41
C THR A 724 52.55 22.99 40.90
N ASN A 725 51.22 23.13 40.71
CA ASN A 725 50.29 22.03 40.93
C ASN A 725 50.80 20.83 40.12
N LYS A 726 51.01 19.69 40.77
CA LYS A 726 51.65 18.45 40.27
C LYS A 726 51.05 17.81 38.99
N LEU A 727 50.18 18.51 38.27
CA LEU A 727 49.31 18.00 37.20
C LEU A 727 49.43 18.76 35.87
N GLU A 728 50.23 19.82 35.80
CA GLU A 728 50.40 20.62 34.57
C GLU A 728 51.76 20.33 33.91
N SER A 729 51.72 19.94 32.65
CA SER A 729 52.87 19.89 31.74
C SER A 729 53.03 21.27 31.09
N MET A 730 54.25 21.76 30.95
CA MET A 730 54.53 23.06 30.32
C MET A 730 55.61 22.88 29.25
N SER A 731 55.26 23.23 28.02
CA SER A 731 56.19 23.29 26.90
C SER A 731 56.34 24.74 26.43
N THR A 732 57.56 25.14 26.08
CA THR A 732 57.85 26.48 25.56
C THR A 732 58.45 26.36 24.17
N ILE A 733 57.87 27.10 23.21
CA ILE A 733 58.37 27.16 21.83
C ILE A 733 58.95 28.55 21.62
N PRO A 734 60.26 28.65 21.34
CA PRO A 734 60.93 29.92 21.27
C PRO A 734 60.51 30.73 20.04
N PHE A 735 60.56 32.05 20.15
CA PHE A 735 60.48 32.96 19.00
C PHE A 735 61.73 32.80 18.10
N PRO A 736 61.60 32.87 16.75
CA PRO A 736 60.39 33.15 15.97
C PRO A 736 59.57 31.90 15.59
N THR A 737 60.00 30.71 16.00
CA THR A 737 59.34 29.44 15.67
C THR A 737 57.89 29.41 16.12
N SER A 738 57.56 30.08 17.24
CA SER A 738 56.18 30.30 17.71
C SER A 738 55.25 30.91 16.65
N LEU A 739 55.75 31.78 15.75
CA LEU A 739 54.93 32.43 14.72
C LEU A 739 54.35 31.44 13.70
N GLN A 740 55.05 30.32 13.44
CA GLN A 740 54.60 29.30 12.49
C GLN A 740 53.38 28.52 13.03
N TYR A 741 53.17 28.55 14.35
CA TYR A 741 52.11 27.84 15.05
C TYR A 741 50.96 28.74 15.51
N LEU A 742 50.98 30.03 15.17
CA LEU A 742 49.86 30.94 15.45
C LEU A 742 48.52 30.47 14.87
N PRO A 743 48.45 29.87 13.66
CA PRO A 743 47.20 29.30 13.15
C PRO A 743 46.68 28.10 13.97
N CYS A 744 47.52 27.47 14.79
CA CYS A 744 47.16 26.32 15.62
C CYS A 744 46.60 26.71 17.00
N LEU A 745 46.60 27.99 17.38
CA LEU A 745 46.23 28.42 18.73
C LEU A 745 44.78 28.08 19.07
N ASP A 746 43.87 28.28 18.13
CA ASP A 746 42.45 27.98 18.32
C ASP A 746 42.25 26.46 18.49
N ILE A 747 42.92 25.66 17.65
CA ILE A 747 42.90 24.18 17.75
C ILE A 747 43.46 23.70 19.09
N LEU A 748 44.59 24.24 19.52
CA LEU A 748 45.20 23.89 20.81
C LEU A 748 44.31 24.28 21.99
N SER A 749 43.71 25.48 21.93
CA SER A 749 42.79 25.95 22.97
C SER A 749 41.54 25.06 23.04
N GLU A 750 40.95 24.71 21.90
CA GLU A 750 39.82 23.77 21.83
C GLU A 750 40.19 22.37 22.32
N ALA A 751 41.42 21.93 22.07
CA ALA A 751 42.00 20.70 22.60
C ALA A 751 42.29 20.74 24.11
N GLY A 752 42.01 21.86 24.79
CA GLY A 752 42.16 22.02 26.23
C GLY A 752 43.57 22.40 26.68
N PHE A 753 44.41 22.87 25.76
CA PHE A 753 45.72 23.44 26.08
C PHE A 753 45.56 24.92 26.42
N PHE A 754 46.12 25.35 27.53
CA PHE A 754 46.24 26.76 27.88
C PHE A 754 47.47 27.33 27.19
N VAL A 755 47.23 28.12 26.14
CA VAL A 755 48.30 28.73 25.37
C VAL A 755 48.46 30.20 25.74
N ASN A 756 49.69 30.65 25.98
CA ASN A 756 50.01 32.04 26.26
C ASN A 756 51.34 32.42 25.57
N MET A 757 51.41 33.59 24.95
CA MET A 757 52.67 34.17 24.49
C MET A 757 53.27 35.03 25.60
N ASP A 758 54.53 34.80 25.95
CA ASP A 758 55.19 35.66 26.93
C ASP A 758 55.73 36.96 26.29
N GLY A 759 56.31 37.83 27.11
CA GLY A 759 56.83 39.13 26.65
C GLY A 759 58.00 39.05 25.67
N LEU A 760 58.60 37.87 25.47
CA LEU A 760 59.67 37.64 24.49
C LEU A 760 59.12 37.06 23.17
N GLY A 761 57.82 36.77 23.10
CA GLY A 761 57.17 36.15 21.94
C GLY A 761 57.26 34.62 21.93
N ASP A 762 57.71 34.01 23.04
CA ASP A 762 57.74 32.55 23.18
C ASP A 762 56.33 32.03 23.47
N LEU A 763 55.96 30.93 22.81
CA LEU A 763 54.66 30.30 23.00
C LEU A 763 54.73 29.29 24.15
N LYS A 764 54.07 29.59 25.26
CA LYS A 764 53.93 28.71 26.42
C LYS A 764 52.63 27.95 26.33
N ILE A 765 52.75 26.63 26.23
CA ILE A 765 51.63 25.71 26.14
C ILE A 765 51.59 24.93 27.44
N ARG A 766 50.49 25.05 28.17
CA ARG A 766 50.21 24.29 29.39
C ARG A 766 49.08 23.32 29.14
N SER A 767 49.23 22.08 29.57
CA SER A 767 48.16 21.10 29.48
C SER A 767 48.06 20.28 30.76
N HIS A 768 46.87 19.75 31.01
CA HIS A 768 46.75 18.71 32.00
C HIS A 768 47.39 17.43 31.41
N VAL A 769 48.26 16.74 32.16
CA VAL A 769 49.00 15.55 31.68
C VAL A 769 48.10 14.51 30.98
N LYS A 770 46.85 14.40 31.43
CA LYS A 770 45.85 13.49 30.84
C LYS A 770 45.40 13.89 29.43
N ILE A 771 45.28 15.18 29.15
CA ILE A 771 44.97 15.69 27.80
C ILE A 771 46.13 15.36 26.88
N GLU A 772 47.37 15.55 27.36
CA GLU A 772 48.58 15.16 26.64
C GLU A 772 48.62 13.66 26.34
N MET A 773 48.32 12.80 27.32
CA MET A 773 48.22 11.34 27.13
C MET A 773 47.15 10.95 26.10
N MET A 774 46.02 11.66 26.05
CA MET A 774 44.96 11.42 25.06
C MET A 774 45.31 11.90 23.66
N ALA A 775 46.03 13.02 23.58
CA ALA A 775 46.47 13.62 22.32
C ALA A 775 47.59 12.77 21.69
N THR A 776 48.62 12.45 22.46
CA THR A 776 49.82 11.74 21.99
C THR A 776 49.68 10.21 22.00
N GLY A 777 48.75 9.67 22.80
CA GLY A 777 48.65 8.23 23.06
C GLY A 777 49.75 7.69 23.99
N ALA A 778 50.76 8.50 24.34
CA ALA A 778 51.85 8.09 25.19
C ALA A 778 51.36 7.79 26.61
N GLY A 779 51.61 6.57 27.08
CA GLY A 779 51.16 6.10 28.40
C GLY A 779 49.66 5.85 28.52
N LEU A 780 48.90 5.95 27.42
CA LEU A 780 47.47 5.63 27.42
C LEU A 780 47.25 4.13 27.63
N ILE A 781 46.14 3.77 28.27
CA ILE A 781 45.79 2.35 28.48
C ILE A 781 45.43 1.75 27.12
N THR A 782 46.19 0.75 26.69
CA THR A 782 45.97 0.08 25.41
C THR A 782 45.49 -1.36 25.61
N LYS A 783 45.06 -2.00 24.52
CA LYS A 783 44.54 -3.37 24.55
C LYS A 783 45.65 -4.40 24.77
N GLU A 784 46.89 -4.06 24.44
CA GLU A 784 48.06 -4.94 24.53
C GLU A 784 48.57 -5.07 25.98
N MET A 785 48.22 -4.11 26.85
CA MET A 785 48.51 -4.17 28.28
C MET A 785 47.70 -5.30 28.94
N ASN A 786 48.34 -6.07 29.84
CA ASN A 786 47.63 -7.05 30.66
C ASN A 786 46.68 -6.36 31.66
N PHE A 787 45.74 -7.11 32.25
CA PHE A 787 44.72 -6.51 33.11
C PHE A 787 45.29 -5.82 34.37
N TRP A 788 46.41 -6.28 34.90
CA TRP A 788 47.08 -5.68 36.06
C TRP A 788 47.66 -4.30 35.69
N ASP A 789 48.34 -4.21 34.55
CA ASP A 789 48.93 -2.97 34.04
C ASP A 789 47.87 -1.92 33.69
N ARG A 790 46.75 -2.34 33.07
CA ARG A 790 45.62 -1.43 32.75
C ARG A 790 45.04 -0.77 33.99
N LEU A 791 45.01 -1.47 35.13
CA LEU A 791 44.55 -0.92 36.41
C LEU A 791 45.67 -0.24 37.21
N GLY A 792 46.94 -0.44 36.84
CA GLY A 792 48.10 0.10 37.55
C GLY A 792 48.29 -0.53 38.93
N VAL A 793 48.05 -1.83 39.05
CA VAL A 793 48.25 -2.61 40.29
C VAL A 793 49.25 -3.75 40.06
N PRO A 794 50.11 -4.08 41.04
CA PRO A 794 51.01 -5.24 40.92
C PRO A 794 50.24 -6.54 40.69
N MET A 795 50.82 -7.45 39.90
CA MET A 795 50.30 -8.80 39.71
C MET A 795 50.14 -9.51 41.07
N GLY A 796 48.99 -10.17 41.28
CA GLY A 796 48.65 -10.80 42.55
C GLY A 796 48.11 -9.84 43.62
N SER A 797 47.77 -8.59 43.26
CA SER A 797 47.13 -7.67 44.21
C SER A 797 45.78 -8.19 44.69
N SER A 798 45.47 -7.96 45.97
CA SER A 798 44.20 -8.39 46.56
C SER A 798 42.98 -7.77 45.87
N ARG A 799 41.82 -8.43 45.98
CA ARG A 799 40.55 -7.96 45.42
C ARG A 799 40.20 -6.54 45.84
N ALA A 800 40.49 -6.17 47.09
CA ALA A 800 40.28 -4.83 47.59
C ALA A 800 41.15 -3.79 46.85
N SER A 801 42.40 -4.14 46.54
CA SER A 801 43.31 -3.29 45.77
C SER A 801 42.83 -3.12 44.32
N VAL A 802 42.45 -4.21 43.65
CA VAL A 802 41.89 -4.21 42.30
C VAL A 802 40.64 -3.33 42.20
N LYS A 803 39.70 -3.48 43.15
CA LYS A 803 38.47 -2.67 43.20
C LYS A 803 38.77 -1.19 43.42
N LYS A 804 39.72 -0.86 44.31
CA LYS A 804 40.14 0.52 44.58
C LYS A 804 40.80 1.15 43.33
N ALA A 805 41.64 0.40 42.64
CA ALA A 805 42.30 0.83 41.41
C ALA A 805 41.30 1.06 40.27
N TYR A 806 40.36 0.13 40.06
CA TYR A 806 39.26 0.30 39.13
C TYR A 806 38.47 1.58 39.42
N PHE A 807 38.02 1.80 40.65
CA PHE A 807 37.26 3.01 41.00
C PHE A 807 38.04 4.29 40.66
N LYS A 808 39.34 4.33 40.97
CA LYS A 808 40.21 5.47 40.66
C LYS A 808 40.33 5.68 39.14
N LYS A 809 40.56 4.62 38.36
CA LYS A 809 40.72 4.68 36.91
C LYS A 809 39.42 4.99 36.17
N SER A 810 38.29 4.43 36.62
CA SER A 810 36.97 4.70 36.07
C SER A 810 36.57 6.15 36.27
N LEU A 811 36.84 6.76 37.44
CA LEU A 811 36.61 8.19 37.63
C LEU A 811 37.53 9.06 36.78
N GLU A 812 38.75 8.59 36.52
CA GLU A 812 39.74 9.30 35.70
C GLU A 812 39.35 9.33 34.22
N TRP A 813 38.86 8.22 33.69
CA TRP A 813 38.56 8.05 32.26
C TRP A 813 37.06 8.05 31.92
N HIS A 814 36.18 8.35 32.88
CA HIS A 814 34.74 8.39 32.64
C HIS A 814 34.39 9.39 31.51
N PRO A 815 33.62 9.01 30.48
CA PRO A 815 33.29 9.91 29.36
C PRO A 815 32.72 11.26 29.79
N ASP A 816 31.95 11.29 30.89
CA ASP A 816 31.35 12.52 31.42
C ASP A 816 32.37 13.57 31.91
N ARG A 817 33.59 13.15 32.29
CA ARG A 817 34.67 14.10 32.63
C ARG A 817 35.25 14.80 31.41
N TRP A 818 35.00 14.27 30.22
CA TRP A 818 35.56 14.74 28.95
C TRP A 818 34.51 15.45 28.10
N VAL A 819 33.37 15.87 28.68
CA VAL A 819 32.30 16.59 27.96
C VAL A 819 32.78 17.94 27.43
N GLN A 820 33.74 18.58 28.11
CA GLN A 820 34.36 19.84 27.66
C GLN A 820 35.34 19.64 26.48
N HIS A 821 35.69 18.38 26.14
CA HIS A 821 36.57 18.05 25.03
C HIS A 821 35.92 16.97 24.14
N PRO A 822 34.91 17.34 23.32
CA PRO A 822 34.10 16.38 22.56
C PRO A 822 34.93 15.43 21.67
N HIS A 823 36.02 15.93 21.08
CA HIS A 823 36.93 15.15 20.24
C HIS A 823 37.73 14.08 21.03
N LEU A 824 37.97 14.27 22.34
CA LEU A 824 38.63 13.27 23.20
C LEU A 824 37.65 12.30 23.84
N ARG A 825 36.35 12.57 23.81
CA ARG A 825 35.31 11.75 24.46
C ARG A 825 35.27 10.32 23.92
N SER A 826 35.47 10.14 22.61
CA SER A 826 35.53 8.82 21.98
C SER A 826 36.72 8.00 22.53
N LYS A 827 37.91 8.60 22.54
CA LYS A 827 39.13 7.97 23.12
C LYS A 827 38.96 7.65 24.61
N ALA A 828 38.36 8.55 25.39
CA ALA A 828 38.04 8.32 26.80
C ALA A 828 37.10 7.13 27.00
N THR A 829 36.10 6.99 26.13
CA THR A 829 35.17 5.86 26.14
C THR A 829 35.91 4.54 25.90
N THR A 830 36.78 4.48 24.90
CA THR A 830 37.61 3.30 24.63
C THR A 830 38.49 2.93 25.83
N VAL A 831 39.16 3.91 26.45
CA VAL A 831 39.99 3.67 27.63
C VAL A 831 39.16 3.19 28.82
N PHE A 832 37.99 3.77 29.04
CA PHE A 832 37.06 3.38 30.09
C PHE A 832 36.55 1.94 29.91
N GLU A 833 36.28 1.53 28.68
CA GLU A 833 35.93 0.16 28.34
C GLU A 833 37.06 -0.81 28.66
N LEU A 834 38.32 -0.47 28.30
CA LEU A 834 39.50 -1.29 28.61
C LEU A 834 39.74 -1.42 30.13
N VAL A 835 39.51 -0.35 30.89
CA VAL A 835 39.55 -0.36 32.37
C VAL A 835 38.47 -1.26 32.94
N SER A 836 37.26 -1.19 32.39
CA SER A 836 36.12 -2.03 32.82
C SER A 836 36.31 -3.50 32.47
N GLU A 837 36.88 -3.78 31.30
CA GLU A 837 37.30 -5.13 30.87
C GLU A 837 38.33 -5.71 31.84
N ALA A 838 39.39 -4.96 32.16
CA ALA A 838 40.43 -5.39 33.08
C ALA A 838 39.89 -5.74 34.47
N TYR A 839 38.99 -4.91 35.00
CA TYR A 839 38.35 -5.18 36.28
C TYR A 839 37.48 -6.43 36.27
N ARG A 840 36.70 -6.67 35.19
CA ARG A 840 35.90 -7.89 35.05
C ARG A 840 36.79 -9.15 34.99
N GLY A 841 37.87 -9.08 34.21
CA GLY A 841 38.84 -10.17 34.10
C GLY A 841 39.46 -10.54 35.46
N LEU A 842 39.98 -9.54 36.18
CA LEU A 842 40.62 -9.78 37.48
C LEU A 842 39.63 -10.13 38.60
N SER A 843 38.41 -9.59 38.58
CA SER A 843 37.42 -9.90 39.62
C SER A 843 36.90 -11.33 39.52
N GLY A 844 36.75 -11.87 38.32
CA GLY A 844 36.35 -13.28 38.13
C GLY A 844 37.40 -14.24 38.66
N CYS A 845 38.68 -13.97 38.39
CA CYS A 845 39.81 -14.75 38.92
C CYS A 845 39.88 -14.80 40.45
N LEU A 846 39.54 -13.70 41.12
CA LEU A 846 39.68 -13.58 42.58
C LEU A 846 38.49 -14.13 43.37
N ASP A 847 37.42 -14.58 42.71
CA ASP A 847 36.25 -15.19 43.35
C ASP A 847 36.39 -16.73 43.51
N GLU A 848 37.39 -17.36 42.88
CA GLU A 848 37.63 -18.81 42.91
C GLU A 848 38.69 -19.24 43.96
N GLU A 849 38.62 -18.70 45.18
CA GLU A 849 39.55 -18.99 46.30
C GLU A 849 39.52 -20.46 46.83
N GLY A 850 39.05 -21.42 46.02
CA GLY A 850 38.91 -22.83 46.40
C GLY A 850 39.83 -23.82 45.67
N ASP A 851 40.48 -23.45 44.56
CA ASP A 851 41.32 -24.38 43.80
C ASP A 851 42.65 -23.72 43.42
N SER A 852 43.71 -24.08 44.15
CA SER A 852 45.05 -23.48 44.10
C SER A 852 45.84 -23.75 42.81
N ASN A 853 45.16 -24.01 41.67
CA ASN A 853 45.79 -24.36 40.41
C ASN A 853 45.22 -23.66 39.16
N ASN A 854 44.23 -22.77 39.28
CA ASN A 854 43.84 -21.91 38.16
C ASN A 854 44.68 -20.63 38.18
N MET A 855 45.74 -20.63 37.38
CA MET A 855 46.67 -19.51 37.24
C MET A 855 46.01 -18.38 36.45
N CYS A 856 45.52 -17.37 37.19
CA CYS A 856 45.50 -15.98 36.74
C CYS A 856 46.84 -15.31 37.12
#